data_AF-A0A6J7HUK3-F1
#
_entry.id   AF-A0A6J7HUK3-F1
#
_cell.length_a   1.000
_cell.length_b   1.000
_cell.length_c   1.000
_cell.angle_alpha   90.00
_cell.angle_beta   90.00
_cell.angle_gamma   90.00
#
_symmetry.space_group_name_H-M   'P 1'
#
loop_
_entity.id
_entity.type
_entity.pdbx_description
1 polymer ?
#
loop_
_entity_poly.entity_id
_entity_poly.type
_entity_poly.pdbx_seq_one_letter_code
_entity_poly.pdbx_strand_id
1 'polypeptide(L)'
;MRFDISAAPFADVARLTQELGVSHVTAQVLARRGLGDPDAARAFLAGDAVHELADFGGLREAAALIVEHLGRGTTIVVHGDYDCDGVTSTAILVRVLRDLGGEPGWFLPSRREDGYGLAMHTVERLAQEGTGLLITVDCGITAVDEVARAQELGMEVIVTDHHQPRADGVLPGAPIVHPIVGSYPCVDLCAAGVAYRLAGALYAASGRDAALADADLELVALATVADCVPLVGENRRLVREGLHDLAMTQRPGLRALLRAGNADPGLLDEQTIGFRLAPRINAAGRMGRADAGVELLLTDDADRAQTIASELDAANAERRHVEQRITFAAEAQLAEFGEAPAYVLAGDDWHPGVIGIVASRLAERHHRPVVLIAFSGDQGTGSGRSIESFDLLAGLEAASAHLLRHGGHRAAAGCTIHRDGLGAFRDAFVAHAAQVLRPEDLVPSQRIDAVISGEEAHLGLAEELAMLAPFGTANERPTLLIPAARLADPRKMGEGRHVRFNVVSGAGRAAAVAFGRSALPDGADVGVDAAFSLEINRWNGAEEARLVLRGCGAPGAAPITLAGAPEDVLDGVWAEFSASEQPPPIASAGAPPASEDRRGSSLIGTIGALVASGDPVLVVAACAERRLRGLRGLIGGFTLCSWDALERDSSIAEGRVHFVALDPPLCEGHEAALRALGDGQVIHRAWGDPELRFSLYVLEHDHDLRPGLTALYRLLRDRPDAPLDELLRGPDDARWTAVYAGRLVRVLHELALVSVDLQDRTIVLAPEGERRDLADAPTYARLQARLEDGRRWLIRETRQAA
;
A
#
# COMPACT_ATOMS: atom_id res chain seq x y z
N MET A 1 -10.20 -9.39 1.22
CA MET A 1 -8.92 -8.68 1.31
C MET A 1 -8.75 -8.23 2.74
N ARG A 2 -7.56 -8.35 3.31
CA ARG A 2 -7.21 -7.83 4.65
C ARG A 2 -6.45 -6.52 4.48
N PHE A 3 -6.71 -5.52 5.33
CA PHE A 3 -5.96 -4.27 5.35
C PHE A 3 -4.97 -4.28 6.50
N ASP A 4 -3.70 -4.07 6.19
CA ASP A 4 -2.59 -4.05 7.15
C ASP A 4 -2.16 -2.60 7.35
N ILE A 5 -2.52 -2.03 8.51
CA ILE A 5 -2.23 -0.64 8.88
C ILE A 5 -1.22 -0.67 10.02
N SER A 6 0.02 -0.26 9.74
CA SER A 6 1.03 -0.09 10.80
C SER A 6 0.76 1.17 11.59
N ALA A 7 1.02 1.14 12.90
CA ALA A 7 0.94 2.33 13.74
C ALA A 7 1.95 3.38 13.28
N ALA A 8 1.54 4.64 13.31
CA ALA A 8 2.39 5.80 13.05
C ALA A 8 2.00 6.87 14.07
N PRO A 9 2.74 7.00 15.18
CA PRO A 9 2.38 7.90 16.27
C PRO A 9 2.09 9.30 15.76
N PHE A 10 1.01 9.92 16.22
CA PHE A 10 0.55 11.20 15.70
C PHE A 10 1.61 12.29 15.85
N ALA A 11 2.37 12.27 16.95
CA ALA A 11 3.45 13.23 17.20
C ALA A 11 4.57 13.15 16.14
N ASP A 12 4.92 11.95 15.68
CA ASP A 12 5.94 11.76 14.64
C ASP A 12 5.44 12.30 13.30
N VAL A 13 4.19 11.99 12.95
CA VAL A 13 3.55 12.50 11.73
C VAL A 13 3.45 14.03 11.76
N ALA A 14 3.04 14.62 12.89
CA ALA A 14 2.93 16.07 13.06
C ALA A 14 4.30 16.76 12.93
N ARG A 15 5.35 16.15 13.47
CA ARG A 15 6.74 16.63 13.33
C ARG A 15 7.18 16.64 11.86
N LEU A 16 6.92 15.56 11.12
CA LEU A 16 7.21 15.49 9.68
C LEU A 16 6.42 16.55 8.89
N THR A 17 5.13 16.73 9.17
CA THR A 17 4.29 17.77 8.55
C THR A 17 4.92 19.16 8.74
N GLN A 18 5.30 19.50 9.96
CA GLN A 18 5.86 20.81 10.28
C GLN A 18 7.24 21.05 9.66
N GLU A 19 8.15 20.08 9.78
CA GLU A 19 9.55 20.25 9.35
C GLU A 19 9.76 20.11 7.84
N LEU A 20 8.91 19.33 7.15
CA LEU A 20 9.00 19.12 5.72
C LEU A 20 8.06 20.04 4.92
N GLY A 21 7.04 20.61 5.55
CA GLY A 21 6.02 21.42 4.86
C GLY A 21 5.14 20.59 3.93
N VAL A 22 4.95 19.31 4.25
CA VAL A 22 4.08 18.36 3.51
C VAL A 22 2.73 18.21 4.21
N SER A 23 1.71 17.76 3.50
CA SER A 23 0.41 17.41 4.08
C SER A 23 0.53 16.33 5.15
N HIS A 24 -0.46 16.30 6.06
CA HIS A 24 -0.57 15.24 7.07
C HIS A 24 -0.65 13.84 6.45
N VAL A 25 -1.28 13.71 5.27
CA VAL A 25 -1.39 12.45 4.54
C VAL A 25 -0.03 11.97 4.04
N THR A 26 0.77 12.84 3.42
CA THR A 26 2.13 12.46 2.97
C THR A 26 3.04 12.15 4.15
N ALA A 27 2.94 12.89 5.26
CA ALA A 27 3.67 12.58 6.48
C ALA A 27 3.30 11.19 7.05
N GLN A 28 2.02 10.79 7.00
CA GLN A 28 1.60 9.43 7.35
C GLN A 28 2.26 8.39 6.44
N VAL A 29 2.28 8.62 5.12
CA VAL A 29 2.92 7.72 4.14
C VAL A 29 4.41 7.55 4.47
N LEU A 30 5.13 8.65 4.71
CA LEU A 30 6.55 8.62 5.04
C LEU A 30 6.81 7.85 6.34
N ALA A 31 6.09 8.19 7.42
CA ALA A 31 6.24 7.53 8.71
C ALA A 31 6.00 6.02 8.62
N ARG A 32 4.91 5.58 7.97
CA ARG A 32 4.59 4.14 7.81
C ARG A 32 5.55 3.38 6.89
N ARG A 33 6.30 4.09 6.04
CA ARG A 33 7.38 3.53 5.22
C ARG A 33 8.74 3.52 5.93
N GLY A 34 8.79 3.85 7.23
CA GLY A 34 10.02 3.89 8.00
C GLY A 34 10.81 5.18 7.88
N LEU A 35 10.26 6.21 7.23
CA LEU A 35 10.86 7.54 7.07
C LEU A 35 10.31 8.51 8.13
N GLY A 36 10.34 8.08 9.40
CA GLY A 36 9.88 8.87 10.55
C GLY A 36 10.84 10.00 10.95
N ASP A 37 12.10 9.91 10.53
CA ASP A 37 13.11 10.95 10.74
C ASP A 37 13.03 12.03 9.64
N PRO A 38 12.87 13.32 9.99
CA PRO A 38 12.76 14.42 9.02
C PRO A 38 13.95 14.54 8.07
N ASP A 39 15.17 14.31 8.52
CA ASP A 39 16.35 14.41 7.65
C ASP A 39 16.38 13.24 6.65
N ALA A 40 16.13 12.02 7.11
CA ALA A 40 15.99 10.85 6.24
C ALA A 40 14.84 11.00 5.23
N ALA A 41 13.68 11.51 5.67
CA ALA A 41 12.53 11.77 4.81
C ALA A 41 12.82 12.87 3.77
N ARG A 42 13.52 13.94 4.17
CA ARG A 42 13.94 15.03 3.27
C ARG A 42 14.90 14.50 2.20
N ALA A 43 15.89 13.70 2.59
CA ALA A 43 16.82 13.07 1.66
C ALA A 43 16.10 12.11 0.69
N PHE A 44 15.14 11.32 1.18
CA PHE A 44 14.34 10.44 0.33
C PHE A 44 13.52 11.20 -0.72
N LEU A 45 12.86 12.30 -0.31
CA LEU A 45 12.08 13.16 -1.21
C LEU A 45 12.98 13.88 -2.23
N ALA A 46 14.15 14.35 -1.81
CA ALA A 46 15.17 14.91 -2.71
C ALA A 46 15.60 13.89 -3.76
N GLY A 47 15.82 12.63 -3.36
CA GLY A 47 16.14 11.53 -4.28
C GLY A 47 17.49 11.70 -4.97
N ASP A 48 18.47 12.26 -4.25
CA ASP A 48 19.79 12.67 -4.72
C ASP A 48 20.92 11.82 -4.10
N ALA A 49 20.61 10.60 -3.67
CA ALA A 49 21.57 9.71 -3.03
C ALA A 49 22.74 9.34 -3.96
N VAL A 50 23.96 9.49 -3.46
CA VAL A 50 25.23 9.16 -4.13
C VAL A 50 26.15 8.44 -3.13
N HIS A 51 26.83 7.40 -3.60
CA HIS A 51 27.83 6.67 -2.81
C HIS A 51 29.22 6.74 -3.42
N GLU A 52 30.24 6.74 -2.55
CA GLU A 52 31.64 6.69 -2.94
C GLU A 52 31.98 5.35 -3.60
N LEU A 53 32.73 5.38 -4.71
CA LEU A 53 33.06 4.19 -5.50
C LEU A 53 34.24 3.38 -4.95
N ALA A 54 34.93 3.89 -3.92
CA ALA A 54 36.08 3.22 -3.32
C ALA A 54 35.71 1.84 -2.72
N ASP A 55 34.46 1.68 -2.28
CA ASP A 55 33.94 0.45 -1.67
C ASP A 55 33.29 -0.51 -2.68
N PHE A 56 33.30 -0.17 -3.98
CA PHE A 56 32.77 -1.01 -5.04
C PHE A 56 33.80 -2.09 -5.43
N GLY A 57 33.51 -3.34 -5.09
CA GLY A 57 34.42 -4.46 -5.31
C GLY A 57 34.85 -4.62 -6.76
N GLY A 58 36.14 -4.87 -6.99
CA GLY A 58 36.76 -5.17 -8.29
C GLY A 58 36.72 -4.05 -9.35
N LEU A 59 36.05 -2.93 -9.09
CA LEU A 59 35.81 -1.86 -10.08
C LEU A 59 37.12 -1.30 -10.68
N ARG A 60 38.08 -0.98 -9.80
CA ARG A 60 39.38 -0.42 -10.20
C ARG A 60 40.26 -1.44 -10.93
N GLU A 61 40.24 -2.68 -10.47
CA GLU A 61 41.04 -3.79 -11.03
C GLU A 61 40.55 -4.14 -12.44
N ALA A 62 39.23 -4.27 -12.61
CA ALA A 62 38.58 -4.50 -13.90
C ALA A 62 38.87 -3.35 -14.88
N ALA A 63 38.71 -2.08 -14.45
CA ALA A 63 38.97 -0.93 -15.31
C ALA A 63 40.43 -0.89 -15.79
N ALA A 64 41.39 -1.15 -14.90
CA ALA A 64 42.81 -1.19 -15.25
C ALA A 64 43.11 -2.30 -16.28
N LEU A 65 42.56 -3.50 -16.07
CA LEU A 65 42.75 -4.64 -16.98
C LEU A 65 42.13 -4.36 -18.37
N ILE A 66 40.93 -3.78 -18.41
CA ILE A 66 40.28 -3.42 -19.68
C ILE A 66 41.12 -2.39 -20.45
N VAL A 67 41.61 -1.34 -19.78
CA VAL A 67 42.46 -0.31 -20.41
C VAL A 67 43.76 -0.91 -20.95
N GLU A 68 44.34 -1.89 -20.25
CA GLU A 68 45.50 -2.62 -20.74
C GLU A 68 45.19 -3.41 -22.01
N HIS A 69 44.07 -4.12 -22.08
CA HIS A 69 43.65 -4.84 -23.29
C HIS A 69 43.36 -3.92 -24.47
N LEU A 70 42.73 -2.77 -24.21
CA LEU A 70 42.53 -1.73 -25.22
C LEU A 70 43.88 -1.24 -25.78
N GLY A 71 44.86 -1.00 -24.91
CA GLY A 71 46.21 -0.60 -25.32
C GLY A 71 46.98 -1.66 -26.11
N ARG A 72 46.71 -2.95 -25.88
CA ARG A 72 47.28 -4.08 -26.61
C ARG A 72 46.58 -4.37 -27.95
N GLY A 73 45.37 -3.85 -28.15
CA GLY A 73 44.54 -4.18 -29.31
C GLY A 73 44.03 -5.63 -29.30
N THR A 74 43.86 -6.21 -28.10
CA THR A 74 43.31 -7.56 -27.93
C THR A 74 41.84 -7.61 -28.33
N THR A 75 41.37 -8.74 -28.87
CA THR A 75 39.93 -8.96 -29.11
C THR A 75 39.19 -9.04 -27.77
N ILE A 76 38.30 -8.08 -27.51
CA ILE A 76 37.44 -8.02 -26.33
C ILE A 76 36.03 -8.45 -26.73
N VAL A 77 35.40 -9.34 -25.95
CA VAL A 77 33.99 -9.73 -26.13
C VAL A 77 33.21 -9.46 -24.85
N VAL A 78 32.09 -8.77 -24.99
CA VAL A 78 31.10 -8.55 -23.92
C VAL A 78 30.01 -9.62 -24.00
N HIS A 79 29.94 -10.50 -23.01
CA HIS A 79 28.92 -11.55 -22.91
C HIS A 79 27.80 -11.10 -21.97
N GLY A 80 26.63 -10.78 -22.51
CA GLY A 80 25.46 -10.35 -21.72
C GLY A 80 24.41 -11.43 -21.53
N ASP A 81 23.31 -11.08 -20.85
CA ASP A 81 22.07 -11.85 -20.84
C ASP A 81 21.03 -11.32 -21.86
N TYR A 82 19.98 -12.10 -22.11
CA TYR A 82 18.98 -11.84 -23.15
C TYR A 82 17.81 -10.94 -22.72
N ASP A 83 17.72 -10.58 -21.44
CA ASP A 83 16.69 -9.67 -20.98
C ASP A 83 17.13 -8.19 -21.07
N CYS A 84 16.26 -7.28 -20.63
CA CYS A 84 16.46 -5.87 -20.78
C CYS A 84 17.70 -5.37 -20.02
N ASP A 85 18.00 -5.94 -18.85
CA ASP A 85 19.14 -5.51 -18.05
C ASP A 85 20.44 -5.95 -18.75
N GLY A 86 20.56 -7.23 -19.09
CA GLY A 86 21.69 -7.75 -19.86
C GLY A 86 21.92 -7.06 -21.21
N VAL A 87 20.84 -6.77 -21.96
CA VAL A 87 20.90 -6.03 -23.23
C VAL A 87 21.42 -4.61 -23.02
N THR A 88 20.89 -3.88 -22.04
CA THR A 88 21.33 -2.49 -21.77
C THR A 88 22.77 -2.45 -21.24
N SER A 89 23.13 -3.36 -20.33
CA SER A 89 24.49 -3.50 -19.80
C SER A 89 25.51 -3.75 -20.90
N THR A 90 25.17 -4.65 -21.83
CA THR A 90 25.99 -4.94 -23.01
C THR A 90 26.15 -3.69 -23.88
N ALA A 91 25.06 -2.99 -24.17
CA ALA A 91 25.10 -1.77 -24.98
C ALA A 91 25.95 -0.66 -24.34
N ILE A 92 25.85 -0.47 -23.01
CA ILE A 92 26.67 0.49 -22.26
C ILE A 92 28.16 0.18 -22.42
N LEU A 93 28.59 -1.05 -22.10
CA LEU A 93 30.02 -1.39 -22.17
C LEU A 93 30.54 -1.37 -23.61
N VAL A 94 29.79 -1.90 -24.58
CA VAL A 94 30.20 -1.86 -25.99
C VAL A 94 30.38 -0.42 -26.47
N ARG A 95 29.45 0.49 -26.14
CA ARG A 95 29.56 1.92 -26.51
C ARG A 95 30.78 2.57 -25.87
N VAL A 96 31.00 2.34 -24.56
CA VAL A 96 32.12 2.93 -23.81
C VAL A 96 33.47 2.43 -24.34
N LEU A 97 33.59 1.13 -24.59
CA LEU A 97 34.80 0.53 -25.15
C LEU A 97 35.10 1.08 -26.56
N ARG A 98 34.07 1.28 -27.40
CA ARG A 98 34.21 1.96 -28.70
C ARG A 98 34.66 3.40 -28.57
N ASP A 99 34.08 4.15 -27.64
CA ASP A 99 34.47 5.54 -27.36
C ASP A 99 35.90 5.66 -26.80
N LEU A 100 36.43 4.60 -26.20
CA LEU A 100 37.82 4.48 -25.78
C LEU A 100 38.75 3.91 -26.87
N GLY A 101 38.24 3.71 -28.09
CA GLY A 101 39.02 3.29 -29.27
C GLY A 101 39.14 1.79 -29.48
N GLY A 102 38.38 0.97 -28.75
CA GLY A 102 38.29 -0.47 -28.97
C GLY A 102 37.26 -0.87 -30.03
N GLU A 103 37.33 -2.12 -30.49
CA GLU A 103 36.34 -2.73 -31.39
C GLU A 103 35.77 -4.00 -30.74
N PRO A 104 34.99 -3.87 -29.64
CA PRO A 104 34.49 -5.02 -28.90
C PRO A 104 33.42 -5.79 -29.70
N GLY A 105 33.49 -7.12 -29.62
CA GLY A 105 32.37 -7.99 -29.96
C GLY A 105 31.37 -8.07 -28.80
N TRP A 106 30.17 -8.57 -29.08
CA TRP A 106 29.21 -8.94 -28.05
C TRP A 106 28.59 -10.31 -28.35
N PHE A 107 28.15 -10.99 -27.30
CA PHE A 107 27.42 -12.25 -27.40
C PHE A 107 26.28 -12.26 -26.39
N LEU A 108 25.08 -12.63 -26.85
CA LEU A 108 23.90 -12.83 -25.99
C LEU A 108 23.42 -14.29 -26.16
N PRO A 109 23.23 -15.04 -25.05
CA PRO A 109 22.81 -16.42 -25.10
C PRO A 109 21.36 -16.55 -25.59
N SER A 110 21.09 -17.63 -26.31
CA SER A 110 19.73 -18.08 -26.62
C SER A 110 19.15 -18.80 -25.42
N ARG A 111 18.04 -18.30 -24.86
CA ARG A 111 17.33 -18.96 -23.75
C ARG A 111 16.98 -20.42 -24.01
N ARG A 112 16.81 -20.79 -25.28
CA ARG A 112 16.40 -22.14 -25.70
C ARG A 112 17.58 -23.10 -25.86
N GLU A 113 18.70 -22.60 -26.39
CA GLU A 113 19.87 -23.43 -26.74
C GLU A 113 20.92 -23.41 -25.65
N ASP A 114 21.21 -22.22 -25.12
CA ASP A 114 22.30 -21.97 -24.18
C ASP A 114 21.82 -21.97 -22.71
N GLY A 115 20.54 -21.69 -22.50
CA GLY A 115 19.97 -21.52 -21.16
C GLY A 115 20.23 -20.11 -20.61
N TYR A 116 20.56 -20.01 -19.32
CA TYR A 116 20.83 -18.75 -18.64
C TYR A 116 22.27 -18.72 -18.14
N GLY A 117 22.92 -17.55 -18.21
CA GLY A 117 24.29 -17.34 -17.77
C GLY A 117 25.37 -17.71 -18.80
N LEU A 118 26.60 -17.91 -18.31
CA LEU A 118 27.74 -18.29 -19.13
C LEU A 118 27.77 -19.82 -19.28
N ALA A 119 27.61 -20.32 -20.51
CA ALA A 119 27.64 -21.75 -20.79
C ALA A 119 29.04 -22.22 -21.26
N MET A 120 29.44 -23.44 -20.88
CA MET A 120 30.72 -24.04 -21.26
C MET A 120 30.99 -24.01 -22.78
N HIS A 121 30.01 -24.40 -23.60
CA HIS A 121 30.20 -24.41 -25.05
C HIS A 121 30.33 -23.00 -25.64
N THR A 122 29.71 -22.00 -25.01
CA THR A 122 29.88 -20.59 -25.39
C THR A 122 31.30 -20.12 -25.12
N VAL A 123 31.86 -20.46 -23.95
CA VAL A 123 33.27 -20.18 -23.60
C VAL A 123 34.21 -20.79 -24.64
N GLU A 124 34.01 -22.06 -24.98
CA GLU A 124 34.86 -22.75 -25.96
C GLU A 124 34.79 -22.13 -27.35
N ARG A 125 33.61 -21.69 -27.78
CA ARG A 125 33.43 -20.98 -29.05
C ARG A 125 34.15 -19.62 -29.04
N LEU A 126 33.95 -18.81 -28.01
CA LEU A 126 34.56 -17.47 -27.94
C LEU A 126 36.09 -17.53 -27.93
N ALA A 127 36.66 -18.55 -27.27
CA ALA A 127 38.10 -18.81 -27.33
C ALA A 127 38.56 -19.19 -28.75
N GLN A 128 37.81 -20.04 -29.47
CA GLN A 128 38.10 -20.42 -30.86
C GLN A 128 38.04 -19.22 -31.82
N GLU A 129 37.18 -18.24 -31.53
CA GLU A 129 37.06 -16.99 -32.28
C GLU A 129 38.18 -15.99 -31.96
N GLY A 130 39.12 -16.34 -31.07
CA GLY A 130 40.30 -15.53 -30.75
C GLY A 130 40.03 -14.42 -29.73
N THR A 131 38.98 -14.56 -28.91
CA THR A 131 38.75 -13.66 -27.76
C THR A 131 39.97 -13.72 -26.83
N GLY A 132 40.53 -12.57 -26.46
CA GLY A 132 41.60 -12.49 -25.46
C GLY A 132 41.14 -11.91 -24.13
N LEU A 133 40.08 -11.09 -24.13
CA LEU A 133 39.38 -10.66 -22.91
C LEU A 133 37.88 -10.93 -23.04
N LEU A 134 37.34 -11.72 -22.12
CA LEU A 134 35.91 -11.94 -21.94
C LEU A 134 35.39 -11.10 -20.77
N ILE A 135 34.41 -10.24 -21.01
CA ILE A 135 33.74 -9.46 -19.97
C ILE A 135 32.31 -9.95 -19.89
N THR A 136 31.91 -10.57 -18.77
CA THR A 136 30.49 -10.91 -18.57
C THR A 136 29.75 -9.69 -18.04
N VAL A 137 28.50 -9.50 -18.47
CA VAL A 137 27.55 -8.52 -17.92
C VAL A 137 26.25 -9.22 -17.59
N ASP A 138 25.66 -8.88 -16.44
CA ASP A 138 24.39 -9.46 -15.97
C ASP A 138 24.42 -11.00 -15.79
N CYS A 139 25.62 -11.56 -15.68
CA CYS A 139 25.83 -12.97 -15.44
C CYS A 139 27.28 -13.23 -15.01
N GLY A 140 27.52 -14.46 -14.54
CA GLY A 140 28.86 -14.98 -14.31
C GLY A 140 29.26 -15.12 -12.84
N ILE A 141 28.53 -14.52 -11.88
CA ILE A 141 28.90 -14.61 -10.45
C ILE A 141 28.91 -16.05 -9.91
N THR A 142 28.16 -16.95 -10.54
CA THR A 142 28.09 -18.37 -10.19
C THR A 142 28.91 -19.27 -11.12
N ALA A 143 29.47 -18.74 -12.22
CA ALA A 143 30.08 -19.47 -13.32
C ALA A 143 31.56 -19.85 -13.05
N VAL A 144 31.80 -20.53 -11.93
CA VAL A 144 33.15 -20.85 -11.44
C VAL A 144 33.93 -21.72 -12.45
N ASP A 145 33.30 -22.78 -12.92
CA ASP A 145 33.95 -23.75 -13.80
C ASP A 145 34.14 -23.16 -15.20
N GLU A 146 33.16 -22.38 -15.69
CA GLU A 146 33.21 -21.75 -17.01
C GLU A 146 34.29 -20.66 -17.07
N VAL A 147 34.46 -19.88 -16.00
CA VAL A 147 35.55 -18.90 -15.91
C VAL A 147 36.91 -19.59 -15.85
N ALA A 148 37.04 -20.67 -15.08
CA ALA A 148 38.29 -21.46 -15.07
C ALA A 148 38.59 -22.02 -16.46
N ARG A 149 37.57 -22.52 -17.17
CA ARG A 149 37.70 -23.03 -18.53
C ARG A 149 38.15 -21.96 -19.53
N ALA A 150 37.60 -20.75 -19.42
CA ALA A 150 38.01 -19.61 -20.25
C ALA A 150 39.51 -19.30 -20.07
N GLN A 151 39.98 -19.31 -18.83
CA GLN A 151 41.39 -19.07 -18.49
C GLN A 151 42.32 -20.19 -18.99
N GLU A 152 41.90 -21.46 -18.88
CA GLU A 152 42.63 -22.60 -19.47
C GLU A 152 42.80 -22.49 -20.98
N LEU A 153 41.82 -21.88 -21.65
CA LEU A 153 41.82 -21.64 -23.10
C LEU A 153 42.59 -20.38 -23.50
N GLY A 154 43.19 -19.66 -22.54
CA GLY A 154 44.06 -18.51 -22.78
C GLY A 154 43.35 -17.15 -22.79
N MET A 155 42.07 -17.09 -22.37
CA MET A 155 41.35 -15.83 -22.22
C MET A 155 41.57 -15.23 -20.82
N GLU A 156 41.71 -13.92 -20.73
CA GLU A 156 41.47 -13.22 -19.46
C GLU A 156 39.96 -12.97 -19.31
N VAL A 157 39.46 -12.97 -18.08
CA VAL A 157 38.03 -12.85 -17.79
C VAL A 157 37.80 -11.76 -16.76
N ILE A 158 36.75 -10.97 -16.94
CA ILE A 158 36.18 -10.07 -15.94
C ILE A 158 34.71 -10.44 -15.77
N VAL A 159 34.28 -10.59 -14.52
CA VAL A 159 32.88 -10.84 -14.20
C VAL A 159 32.24 -9.55 -13.75
N THR A 160 31.18 -9.10 -14.43
CA THR A 160 30.35 -7.99 -13.97
C THR A 160 28.92 -8.47 -13.83
N ASP A 161 28.37 -8.38 -12.61
CA ASP A 161 27.12 -9.03 -12.25
C ASP A 161 26.52 -8.36 -11.00
N HIS A 162 25.26 -8.67 -10.72
CA HIS A 162 24.53 -8.20 -9.54
C HIS A 162 23.73 -9.30 -8.82
N HIS A 163 23.64 -10.50 -9.42
CA HIS A 163 22.92 -11.63 -8.87
C HIS A 163 23.46 -12.12 -7.52
N GLN A 164 22.65 -12.91 -6.81
CA GLN A 164 23.11 -13.52 -5.57
C GLN A 164 24.30 -14.48 -5.83
N PRO A 165 25.43 -14.31 -5.13
CA PRO A 165 26.53 -15.26 -5.17
C PRO A 165 26.09 -16.66 -4.69
N ARG A 166 26.91 -17.67 -4.97
CA ARG A 166 26.66 -19.03 -4.48
C ARG A 166 26.58 -19.05 -2.95
N ALA A 167 25.64 -19.82 -2.41
CA ALA A 167 25.44 -19.96 -0.97
C ALA A 167 26.65 -20.58 -0.23
N ASP A 168 27.50 -21.34 -0.94
CA ASP A 168 28.75 -21.91 -0.40
C ASP A 168 29.92 -20.91 -0.39
N GLY A 169 29.72 -19.69 -0.90
CA GLY A 169 30.72 -18.62 -0.94
C GLY A 169 31.82 -18.81 -1.99
N VAL A 170 31.74 -19.83 -2.84
CA VAL A 170 32.72 -20.04 -3.92
C VAL A 170 32.45 -19.05 -5.04
N LEU A 171 33.48 -18.28 -5.42
CA LEU A 171 33.42 -17.26 -6.48
C LEU A 171 34.33 -17.62 -7.66
N PRO A 172 34.05 -17.11 -8.87
CA PRO A 172 34.93 -17.25 -10.02
C PRO A 172 36.33 -16.69 -9.77
N GLY A 173 37.36 -17.34 -10.31
CA GLY A 173 38.76 -16.95 -10.15
C GLY A 173 39.20 -15.77 -11.04
N ALA A 174 38.41 -14.70 -11.10
CA ALA A 174 38.63 -13.53 -11.96
C ALA A 174 38.32 -12.22 -11.18
N PRO A 175 38.74 -11.03 -11.67
CA PRO A 175 38.23 -9.77 -11.16
C PRO A 175 36.69 -9.73 -11.26
N ILE A 176 36.03 -9.44 -10.15
CA ILE A 176 34.57 -9.41 -10.03
C ILE A 176 34.11 -7.99 -9.69
N VAL A 177 33.37 -7.36 -10.60
CA VAL A 177 32.70 -6.08 -10.41
C VAL A 177 31.27 -6.36 -9.98
N HIS A 178 30.99 -6.23 -8.68
CA HIS A 178 29.71 -6.65 -8.13
C HIS A 178 29.38 -5.86 -6.85
N PRO A 179 28.14 -5.34 -6.69
CA PRO A 179 27.78 -4.51 -5.53
C PRO A 179 27.78 -5.29 -4.20
N ILE A 180 27.32 -6.55 -4.20
CA ILE A 180 27.36 -7.46 -3.04
C ILE A 180 28.77 -7.92 -2.67
N VAL A 181 29.68 -8.13 -3.63
CA VAL A 181 31.06 -8.59 -3.38
C VAL A 181 31.93 -7.39 -2.99
N GLY A 182 31.62 -6.78 -1.85
CA GLY A 182 32.27 -5.56 -1.37
C GLY A 182 31.55 -4.96 -0.17
N SER A 183 31.77 -3.68 0.09
CA SER A 183 31.08 -2.91 1.13
C SER A 183 30.26 -1.74 0.56
N TYR A 184 29.90 -1.83 -0.72
CA TYR A 184 29.16 -0.78 -1.41
C TYR A 184 27.74 -0.63 -0.82
N PRO A 185 27.30 0.59 -0.44
CA PRO A 185 26.02 0.75 0.26
C PRO A 185 24.78 0.37 -0.55
N CYS A 186 24.81 0.60 -1.87
CA CYS A 186 23.70 0.23 -2.77
C CYS A 186 23.93 -1.18 -3.34
N VAL A 187 23.59 -2.19 -2.54
CA VAL A 187 23.78 -3.60 -2.92
C VAL A 187 22.85 -4.06 -4.05
N ASP A 188 21.73 -3.36 -4.26
CA ASP A 188 20.67 -3.74 -5.19
C ASP A 188 20.75 -3.03 -6.55
N LEU A 189 21.94 -2.58 -6.98
CA LEU A 189 22.10 -2.09 -8.35
C LEU A 189 21.73 -3.20 -9.35
N CYS A 190 21.02 -2.86 -10.41
CA CYS A 190 20.89 -3.72 -11.58
C CYS A 190 22.23 -3.81 -12.33
N ALA A 191 22.40 -4.78 -13.23
CA ALA A 191 23.63 -4.97 -13.99
C ALA A 191 23.99 -3.72 -14.83
N ALA A 192 23.01 -2.99 -15.37
CA ALA A 192 23.28 -1.77 -16.11
C ALA A 192 23.80 -0.64 -15.19
N GLY A 193 23.35 -0.63 -13.93
CA GLY A 193 23.90 0.23 -12.89
C GLY A 193 25.37 -0.12 -12.60
N VAL A 194 25.70 -1.41 -12.52
CA VAL A 194 27.09 -1.90 -12.40
C VAL A 194 27.93 -1.49 -13.61
N ALA A 195 27.41 -1.69 -14.83
CA ALA A 195 28.06 -1.29 -16.08
C ALA A 195 28.29 0.23 -16.16
N TYR A 196 27.33 1.04 -15.67
CA TYR A 196 27.48 2.49 -15.55
C TYR A 196 28.60 2.88 -14.58
N ARG A 197 28.70 2.22 -13.41
CA ARG A 197 29.82 2.44 -12.49
C ARG A 197 31.16 2.05 -13.11
N LEU A 198 31.21 0.93 -13.84
CA LEU A 198 32.41 0.50 -14.55
C LEU A 198 32.77 1.47 -15.68
N ALA A 199 31.80 2.01 -16.41
CA ALA A 199 32.02 3.02 -17.44
C ALA A 199 32.72 4.27 -16.87
N GLY A 200 32.25 4.78 -15.73
CA GLY A 200 32.89 5.91 -15.04
C GLY A 200 34.34 5.60 -14.64
N ALA A 201 34.59 4.38 -14.11
CA ALA A 201 35.92 3.93 -13.77
C ALA A 201 36.85 3.77 -14.99
N LEU A 202 36.33 3.31 -16.13
CA LEU A 202 37.06 3.20 -17.40
C LEU A 202 37.46 4.55 -17.96
N TYR A 203 36.56 5.54 -17.94
CA TYR A 203 36.88 6.90 -18.34
C TYR A 203 37.97 7.49 -17.44
N ALA A 204 37.82 7.35 -16.12
CA ALA A 204 38.81 7.84 -15.16
C ALA A 204 40.19 7.17 -15.35
N ALA A 205 40.23 5.84 -15.51
CA ALA A 205 41.45 5.07 -15.78
C ALA A 205 42.12 5.47 -17.11
N SER A 206 41.34 5.97 -18.06
CA SER A 206 41.83 6.51 -19.35
C SER A 206 42.18 8.00 -19.31
N GLY A 207 42.16 8.64 -18.13
CA GLY A 207 42.45 10.06 -17.97
C GLY A 207 41.35 11.00 -18.49
N ARG A 208 40.13 10.49 -18.70
CA ARG A 208 38.93 11.24 -19.09
C ARG A 208 38.03 11.50 -17.88
N ASP A 209 37.10 12.45 -18.03
CA ASP A 209 36.10 12.74 -16.99
C ASP A 209 35.16 11.54 -16.80
N ALA A 210 34.98 11.10 -15.54
CA ALA A 210 34.08 10.01 -15.19
C ALA A 210 32.61 10.33 -15.49
N ALA A 211 32.23 11.62 -15.48
CA ALA A 211 30.88 12.08 -15.80
C ALA A 211 30.44 11.77 -17.24
N LEU A 212 31.37 11.38 -18.12
CA LEU A 212 31.02 10.89 -19.47
C LEU A 212 30.15 9.61 -19.43
N ALA A 213 30.14 8.88 -18.32
CA ALA A 213 29.24 7.75 -18.12
C ALA A 213 27.76 8.18 -18.07
N ASP A 214 27.46 9.42 -17.70
CA ASP A 214 26.08 9.94 -17.58
C ASP A 214 25.35 9.98 -18.93
N ALA A 215 26.09 9.85 -20.05
CA ALA A 215 25.51 9.71 -21.38
C ALA A 215 24.54 8.52 -21.52
N ASP A 216 24.65 7.49 -20.67
CA ASP A 216 23.82 6.28 -20.71
C ASP A 216 22.74 6.18 -19.62
N LEU A 217 22.45 7.25 -18.86
CA LEU A 217 21.46 7.19 -17.76
C LEU A 217 20.08 6.71 -18.21
N GLU A 218 19.67 7.04 -19.43
CA GLU A 218 18.43 6.54 -20.06
C GLU A 218 18.40 5.01 -20.21
N LEU A 219 19.55 4.36 -20.45
CA LEU A 219 19.68 2.91 -20.50
C LEU A 219 19.68 2.30 -19.10
N VAL A 220 20.36 2.95 -18.15
CA VAL A 220 20.36 2.54 -16.74
C VAL A 220 18.94 2.54 -16.19
N ALA A 221 18.17 3.62 -16.39
CA ALA A 221 16.79 3.70 -15.93
C ALA A 221 15.89 2.64 -16.58
N LEU A 222 16.07 2.35 -17.88
CA LEU A 222 15.33 1.31 -18.57
C LEU A 222 15.56 -0.07 -17.91
N ALA A 223 16.82 -0.37 -17.60
CA ALA A 223 17.25 -1.61 -16.98
C ALA A 223 16.77 -1.76 -15.54
N THR A 224 17.02 -0.74 -14.70
CA THR A 224 16.67 -0.74 -13.28
C THR A 224 15.17 -0.99 -13.07
N VAL A 225 14.33 -0.36 -13.90
CA VAL A 225 12.88 -0.59 -13.83
C VAL A 225 12.48 -1.95 -14.41
N ALA A 226 13.16 -2.43 -15.47
CA ALA A 226 12.85 -3.71 -16.10
C ALA A 226 13.20 -4.92 -15.22
N ASP A 227 14.28 -4.81 -14.45
CA ASP A 227 14.77 -5.86 -13.55
C ASP A 227 14.06 -5.85 -12.18
N CYS A 228 13.18 -4.87 -11.95
CA CYS A 228 12.40 -4.76 -10.71
C CYS A 228 13.27 -4.69 -9.44
N VAL A 229 14.49 -4.16 -9.51
CA VAL A 229 15.30 -3.87 -8.31
C VAL A 229 14.65 -2.75 -7.46
N PRO A 230 14.93 -2.69 -6.15
CA PRO A 230 14.44 -1.63 -5.26
C PRO A 230 14.68 -0.21 -5.80
N LEU A 231 13.61 0.58 -5.95
CA LEU A 231 13.66 1.99 -6.40
C LEU A 231 13.79 2.97 -5.22
N VAL A 232 14.84 2.75 -4.44
CA VAL A 232 15.25 3.57 -3.29
C VAL A 232 16.72 3.98 -3.44
N GLY A 233 17.19 4.90 -2.60
CA GLY A 233 18.60 5.31 -2.59
C GLY A 233 19.13 5.71 -3.97
N GLU A 234 20.25 5.12 -4.37
CA GLU A 234 20.92 5.43 -5.64
C GLU A 234 20.12 4.99 -6.88
N ASN A 235 19.47 3.82 -6.85
CA ASN A 235 18.59 3.37 -7.94
C ASN A 235 17.47 4.39 -8.21
N ARG A 236 16.89 4.96 -7.14
CA ARG A 236 15.87 6.03 -7.27
C ARG A 236 16.42 7.24 -8.00
N ARG A 237 17.64 7.70 -7.68
CA ARG A 237 18.30 8.82 -8.35
C ARG A 237 18.53 8.51 -9.82
N LEU A 238 19.15 7.37 -10.12
CA LEU A 238 19.47 6.93 -11.49
C LEU A 238 18.22 6.82 -12.37
N VAL A 239 17.12 6.29 -11.84
CA VAL A 239 15.85 6.21 -12.58
C VAL A 239 15.22 7.59 -12.79
N ARG A 240 15.28 8.50 -11.81
CA ARG A 240 14.77 9.88 -11.97
C ARG A 240 15.50 10.62 -13.08
N GLU A 241 16.83 10.60 -13.04
CA GLU A 241 17.68 11.26 -14.03
C GLU A 241 17.52 10.60 -15.40
N GLY A 242 17.54 9.26 -15.47
CA GLY A 242 17.40 8.55 -16.73
C GLY A 242 16.00 8.64 -17.36
N LEU A 243 14.92 8.77 -16.58
CA LEU A 243 13.58 9.07 -17.12
C LEU A 243 13.53 10.47 -17.74
N HIS A 244 14.17 11.46 -17.10
CA HIS A 244 14.29 12.81 -17.63
C HIS A 244 15.09 12.83 -18.93
N ASP A 245 16.20 12.10 -18.99
CA ASP A 245 17.05 12.03 -20.19
C ASP A 245 16.35 11.26 -21.33
N LEU A 246 15.66 10.15 -21.01
CA LEU A 246 14.88 9.38 -21.96
C LEU A 246 13.77 10.23 -22.62
N ALA A 247 13.14 11.13 -21.86
CA ALA A 247 12.12 12.05 -22.39
C ALA A 247 12.68 13.02 -23.46
N MET A 248 13.99 13.29 -23.43
CA MET A 248 14.67 14.21 -24.34
C MET A 248 15.63 13.52 -25.31
N THR A 249 15.63 12.19 -25.34
CA THR A 249 16.61 11.40 -26.07
C THR A 249 16.67 11.71 -27.57
N GLN A 250 17.88 11.76 -28.09
CA GLN A 250 18.16 11.87 -29.52
C GLN A 250 18.63 10.55 -30.13
N ARG A 251 18.81 9.49 -29.34
CA ARG A 251 19.27 8.19 -29.84
C ARG A 251 18.23 7.61 -30.80
N PRO A 252 18.60 7.27 -32.05
CA PRO A 252 17.65 6.74 -33.03
C PRO A 252 16.92 5.49 -32.51
N GLY A 253 17.66 4.59 -31.84
CA GLY A 253 17.14 3.39 -31.20
C GLY A 253 16.01 3.64 -30.20
N LEU A 254 16.27 4.49 -29.20
CA LEU A 254 15.30 4.79 -28.14
C LEU A 254 14.08 5.54 -28.69
N ARG A 255 14.27 6.46 -29.65
CA ARG A 255 13.16 7.14 -30.32
C ARG A 255 12.27 6.16 -31.09
N ALA A 256 12.87 5.20 -31.78
CA ALA A 256 12.13 4.15 -32.48
C ALA A 256 11.38 3.24 -31.49
N LEU A 257 12.01 2.89 -30.36
CA LEU A 257 11.41 2.10 -29.29
C LEU A 257 10.21 2.82 -28.64
N LEU A 258 10.32 4.13 -28.35
CA LEU A 258 9.23 4.95 -27.82
C LEU A 258 8.02 4.98 -28.77
N ARG A 259 8.28 5.15 -30.08
CA ARG A 259 7.23 5.11 -31.12
C ARG A 259 6.56 3.75 -31.21
N ALA A 260 7.33 2.66 -31.28
CA ALA A 260 6.79 1.30 -31.23
C ALA A 260 6.00 1.06 -29.94
N GLY A 261 6.47 1.64 -28.84
CA GLY A 261 5.85 1.69 -27.52
C GLY A 261 4.48 2.37 -27.45
N ASN A 262 4.16 3.22 -28.42
CA ASN A 262 3.14 4.26 -28.30
C ASN A 262 3.29 5.02 -26.97
N ALA A 263 4.53 5.40 -26.65
CA ALA A 263 4.90 6.12 -25.46
C ALA A 263 5.08 7.60 -25.79
N ASP A 264 4.38 8.46 -25.05
CA ASP A 264 4.54 9.91 -25.16
C ASP A 264 5.74 10.33 -24.31
N PRO A 265 6.80 10.93 -24.89
CA PRO A 265 7.96 11.40 -24.15
C PRO A 265 7.63 12.37 -23.02
N GLY A 266 6.53 13.15 -23.13
CA GLY A 266 6.12 14.11 -22.09
C GLY A 266 5.43 13.47 -20.88
N LEU A 267 5.12 12.17 -20.94
CA LEU A 267 4.36 11.44 -19.91
C LEU A 267 5.06 10.15 -19.48
N LEU A 268 6.38 10.06 -19.66
CA LEU A 268 7.15 8.88 -19.26
C LEU A 268 7.19 8.74 -17.73
N ASP A 269 7.00 7.50 -17.30
CA ASP A 269 7.08 7.06 -15.92
C ASP A 269 7.59 5.61 -15.86
N GLU A 270 7.75 5.05 -14.66
CA GLU A 270 8.15 3.66 -14.48
C GLU A 270 7.23 2.68 -15.23
N GLN A 271 5.93 3.00 -15.34
CA GLN A 271 4.95 2.10 -15.94
C GLN A 271 5.15 2.03 -17.44
N THR A 272 5.53 3.14 -18.05
CA THR A 272 5.88 3.19 -19.46
C THR A 272 7.08 2.29 -19.76
N ILE A 273 8.12 2.33 -18.93
CA ILE A 273 9.25 1.41 -19.06
C ILE A 273 8.80 -0.04 -18.85
N GLY A 274 8.24 -0.36 -17.67
CA GLY A 274 7.95 -1.73 -17.26
C GLY A 274 6.87 -2.44 -18.09
N PHE A 275 5.89 -1.71 -18.63
CA PHE A 275 4.77 -2.29 -19.37
C PHE A 275 4.77 -2.01 -20.88
N ARG A 276 5.55 -1.04 -21.38
CA ARG A 276 5.59 -0.72 -22.81
C ARG A 276 6.98 -0.93 -23.43
N LEU A 277 8.05 -0.43 -22.82
CA LEU A 277 9.37 -0.44 -23.46
C LEU A 277 10.11 -1.76 -23.21
N ALA A 278 10.39 -2.09 -21.95
CA ALA A 278 11.15 -3.29 -21.56
C ALA A 278 10.53 -4.60 -22.11
N PRO A 279 9.19 -4.80 -22.13
CA PRO A 279 8.61 -6.01 -22.72
C PRO A 279 8.92 -6.24 -24.20
N ARG A 280 9.27 -5.19 -24.96
CA ARG A 280 9.66 -5.32 -26.37
C ARG A 280 11.08 -5.85 -26.51
N ILE A 281 12.00 -5.38 -25.68
CA ILE A 281 13.36 -5.90 -25.60
C ILE A 281 13.33 -7.35 -25.12
N ASN A 282 12.64 -7.61 -24.00
CA ASN A 282 12.50 -8.95 -23.41
C ASN A 282 11.82 -9.96 -24.33
N ALA A 283 11.00 -9.51 -25.28
CA ALA A 283 10.36 -10.41 -26.24
C ALA A 283 11.37 -10.98 -27.26
N ALA A 284 12.45 -10.25 -27.57
CA ALA A 284 13.49 -10.70 -28.49
C ALA A 284 14.15 -11.98 -28.00
N GLY A 285 14.64 -11.99 -26.75
CA GLY A 285 15.25 -13.17 -26.12
C GLY A 285 14.29 -14.35 -25.91
N ARG A 286 12.97 -14.14 -26.04
CA ARG A 286 11.94 -15.19 -25.87
C ARG A 286 11.44 -15.76 -27.18
N MET A 287 11.29 -14.93 -28.20
CA MET A 287 10.55 -15.25 -29.43
C MET A 287 11.36 -15.02 -30.71
N GLY A 288 12.53 -14.40 -30.62
CA GLY A 288 13.26 -13.94 -31.80
C GLY A 288 14.77 -13.89 -31.57
N ARG A 289 15.39 -12.88 -32.18
CA ARG A 289 16.83 -12.69 -32.17
C ARG A 289 17.27 -11.97 -30.89
N ALA A 290 18.08 -12.64 -30.06
CA ALA A 290 18.47 -12.14 -28.74
C ALA A 290 19.26 -10.82 -28.79
N ASP A 291 20.13 -10.63 -29.78
CA ASP A 291 20.97 -9.43 -29.92
C ASP A 291 20.27 -8.23 -30.59
N ALA A 292 19.02 -8.38 -31.04
CA ALA A 292 18.27 -7.29 -31.69
C ALA A 292 18.13 -6.07 -30.77
N GLY A 293 17.98 -6.29 -29.46
CA GLY A 293 17.94 -5.19 -28.48
C GLY A 293 19.27 -4.41 -28.43
N VAL A 294 20.40 -5.11 -28.41
CA VAL A 294 21.73 -4.47 -28.37
C VAL A 294 21.98 -3.67 -29.65
N GLU A 295 21.65 -4.25 -30.81
CA GLU A 295 21.77 -3.56 -32.09
C GLU A 295 20.91 -2.29 -32.14
N LEU A 296 19.67 -2.35 -31.64
CA LEU A 296 18.79 -1.18 -31.56
C LEU A 296 19.39 -0.07 -30.69
N LEU A 297 19.98 -0.41 -29.55
CA LEU A 297 20.52 0.57 -28.61
C LEU A 297 21.85 1.20 -29.09
N LEU A 298 22.56 0.53 -29.99
CA LEU A 298 23.86 0.96 -30.51
C LEU A 298 23.81 1.61 -31.91
N THR A 299 22.72 1.48 -32.66
CA THR A 299 22.64 1.99 -34.03
C THR A 299 22.48 3.51 -34.09
N ASP A 300 23.29 4.15 -34.94
CA ASP A 300 23.15 5.56 -35.31
C ASP A 300 22.27 5.78 -36.55
N ASP A 301 21.87 4.71 -37.24
CA ASP A 301 20.97 4.74 -38.39
C ASP A 301 19.51 4.67 -37.93
N ALA A 302 18.74 5.72 -38.26
CA ALA A 302 17.32 5.84 -37.91
C ALA A 302 16.41 4.85 -38.66
N ASP A 303 16.73 4.52 -39.91
CA ASP A 303 15.95 3.55 -40.69
C ASP A 303 16.22 2.13 -40.18
N ARG A 304 17.48 1.85 -39.83
CA ARG A 304 17.84 0.58 -39.17
C ARG A 304 17.17 0.47 -37.80
N ALA A 305 17.19 1.53 -36.99
CA ALA A 305 16.51 1.58 -35.70
C ALA A 305 15.01 1.32 -35.83
N GLN A 306 14.35 1.93 -36.81
CA GLN A 306 12.91 1.71 -37.04
C GLN A 306 12.62 0.26 -37.46
N THR A 307 13.50 -0.34 -38.26
CA THR A 307 13.38 -1.74 -38.68
C THR A 307 13.45 -2.68 -37.47
N ILE A 308 14.47 -2.52 -36.64
CA ILE A 308 14.66 -3.36 -35.44
C ILE A 308 13.56 -3.12 -34.42
N ALA A 309 13.13 -1.87 -34.18
CA ALA A 309 12.03 -1.59 -33.27
C ALA A 309 10.71 -2.25 -33.71
N SER A 310 10.49 -2.38 -35.02
CA SER A 310 9.33 -3.10 -35.58
C SER A 310 9.45 -4.61 -35.40
N GLU A 311 10.67 -5.17 -35.52
CA GLU A 311 10.97 -6.57 -35.19
C GLU A 311 10.65 -6.88 -33.72
N LEU A 312 11.11 -6.03 -32.79
CA LEU A 312 10.85 -6.16 -31.35
C LEU A 312 9.35 -6.04 -31.01
N ASP A 313 8.62 -5.13 -31.68
CA ASP A 313 7.19 -4.97 -31.49
C ASP A 313 6.41 -6.20 -31.97
N ALA A 314 6.78 -6.76 -33.13
CA ALA A 314 6.19 -7.98 -33.65
C ALA A 314 6.44 -9.18 -32.71
N ALA A 315 7.67 -9.34 -32.21
CA ALA A 315 8.01 -10.37 -31.24
C ALA A 315 7.18 -10.24 -29.95
N ASN A 316 6.97 -9.01 -29.47
CA ASN A 316 6.14 -8.75 -28.30
C ASN A 316 4.65 -9.01 -28.55
N ALA A 317 4.13 -8.68 -29.73
CA ALA A 317 2.77 -8.98 -30.14
C ALA A 317 2.52 -10.50 -30.16
N GLU A 318 3.44 -11.27 -30.75
CA GLU A 318 3.37 -12.73 -30.77
C GLU A 318 3.46 -13.31 -29.35
N ARG A 319 4.39 -12.82 -28.53
CA ARG A 319 4.50 -13.20 -27.11
C ARG A 319 3.19 -12.97 -26.35
N ARG A 320 2.52 -11.83 -26.55
CA ARG A 320 1.21 -11.52 -25.95
C ARG A 320 0.11 -12.48 -26.43
N HIS A 321 0.10 -12.82 -27.71
CA HIS A 321 -0.87 -13.75 -28.28
C HIS A 321 -0.73 -15.15 -27.67
N VAL A 322 0.50 -15.67 -27.63
CA VAL A 322 0.82 -16.95 -26.98
C VAL A 322 0.46 -16.93 -25.49
N GLU A 323 0.80 -15.86 -24.79
CA GLU A 323 0.45 -15.66 -23.38
C GLU A 323 -1.07 -15.73 -23.14
N GLN A 324 -1.87 -15.03 -23.95
CA GLN A 324 -3.33 -15.05 -23.82
C GLN A 324 -3.90 -16.46 -24.03
N ARG A 325 -3.40 -17.18 -25.03
CA ARG A 325 -3.82 -18.56 -25.32
C ARG A 325 -3.51 -19.50 -24.16
N ILE A 326 -2.29 -19.42 -23.61
CA ILE A 326 -1.89 -20.23 -22.46
C ILE A 326 -2.70 -19.86 -21.22
N THR A 327 -2.91 -18.55 -20.97
CA THR A 327 -3.71 -18.07 -19.83
C THR A 327 -5.13 -18.61 -19.89
N PHE A 328 -5.78 -18.56 -21.06
CA PHE A 328 -7.14 -19.09 -21.24
C PHE A 328 -7.20 -20.60 -20.95
N ALA A 329 -6.25 -21.38 -21.48
CA ALA A 329 -6.19 -22.82 -21.24
C ALA A 329 -5.89 -23.15 -19.76
N ALA A 330 -5.01 -22.38 -19.12
CA ALA A 330 -4.64 -22.55 -17.73
C ALA A 330 -5.80 -22.19 -16.78
N GLU A 331 -6.54 -21.10 -17.04
CA GLU A 331 -7.74 -20.74 -16.27
C GLU A 331 -8.85 -21.80 -16.39
N ALA A 332 -9.00 -22.42 -17.57
CA ALA A 332 -9.94 -23.54 -17.75
C ALA A 332 -9.58 -24.75 -16.88
N GLN A 333 -8.30 -25.14 -16.83
CA GLN A 333 -7.84 -26.21 -15.93
C GLN A 333 -8.02 -25.83 -14.46
N LEU A 334 -7.70 -24.59 -14.08
CA LEU A 334 -7.86 -24.11 -12.71
C LEU A 334 -9.32 -24.26 -12.22
N ALA A 335 -10.30 -23.94 -13.09
CA ALA A 335 -11.71 -24.10 -12.77
C ALA A 335 -12.12 -25.55 -12.48
N GLU A 336 -11.43 -26.55 -13.04
CA GLU A 336 -11.70 -27.97 -12.77
C GLU A 336 -11.20 -28.40 -11.38
N PHE A 337 -10.13 -27.76 -10.87
CA PHE A 337 -9.56 -28.07 -9.55
C PHE A 337 -10.30 -27.38 -8.40
N GLY A 338 -11.07 -26.33 -8.67
CA GLY A 338 -11.74 -25.54 -7.64
C GLY A 338 -10.75 -24.76 -6.76
N GLU A 339 -11.15 -24.44 -5.53
CA GLU A 339 -10.26 -23.74 -4.58
C GLU A 339 -9.23 -24.69 -3.99
N ALA A 340 -7.96 -24.48 -4.31
CA ALA A 340 -6.82 -25.24 -3.78
C ALA A 340 -5.79 -24.30 -3.12
N PRO A 341 -4.93 -24.82 -2.22
CA PRO A 341 -3.85 -24.03 -1.61
C PRO A 341 -2.70 -23.73 -2.59
N ALA A 342 -2.59 -24.49 -3.69
CA ALA A 342 -1.64 -24.26 -4.78
C ALA A 342 -2.13 -24.92 -6.08
N TYR A 343 -1.58 -24.51 -7.22
CA TYR A 343 -1.95 -25.05 -8.54
C TYR A 343 -0.74 -25.55 -9.33
N VAL A 344 -0.87 -26.73 -9.94
CA VAL A 344 0.09 -27.27 -10.92
C VAL A 344 -0.65 -27.56 -12.22
N LEU A 345 -0.41 -26.72 -13.23
CA LEU A 345 -1.12 -26.73 -14.50
C LEU A 345 -0.16 -27.16 -15.60
N ALA A 346 -0.63 -27.87 -16.61
CA ALA A 346 0.24 -28.36 -17.68
C ALA A 346 -0.47 -28.37 -19.03
N GLY A 347 0.27 -28.11 -20.11
CA GLY A 347 -0.30 -28.16 -21.45
C GLY A 347 0.71 -28.64 -22.48
N ASP A 348 0.17 -29.30 -23.49
CA ASP A 348 0.87 -29.56 -24.74
C ASP A 348 0.97 -28.23 -25.52
N ASP A 349 2.08 -28.06 -26.26
CA ASP A 349 2.33 -26.88 -27.11
C ASP A 349 2.36 -25.51 -26.39
N TRP A 350 2.49 -25.52 -25.07
CA TRP A 350 2.78 -24.29 -24.31
C TRP A 350 4.22 -23.86 -24.56
N HIS A 351 4.44 -22.56 -24.73
CA HIS A 351 5.78 -22.04 -25.03
C HIS A 351 6.59 -21.86 -23.74
N PRO A 352 7.75 -22.53 -23.57
CA PRO A 352 8.56 -22.45 -22.34
C PRO A 352 9.01 -21.03 -21.98
N GLY A 353 9.26 -20.18 -22.99
CA GLY A 353 9.59 -18.76 -22.79
C GLY A 353 8.44 -17.89 -22.28
N VAL A 354 7.21 -18.41 -22.19
CA VAL A 354 6.00 -17.64 -21.84
C VAL A 354 5.32 -18.15 -20.56
N ILE A 355 5.41 -19.46 -20.25
CA ILE A 355 4.73 -20.07 -19.08
C ILE A 355 5.03 -19.36 -17.75
N GLY A 356 6.24 -18.84 -17.56
CA GLY A 356 6.59 -18.10 -16.34
C GLY A 356 5.83 -16.78 -16.17
N ILE A 357 5.46 -16.12 -17.28
CA ILE A 357 4.66 -14.88 -17.23
C ILE A 357 3.22 -15.21 -16.83
N VAL A 358 2.68 -16.30 -17.39
CA VAL A 358 1.34 -16.80 -17.03
C VAL A 358 1.30 -17.25 -15.57
N ALA A 359 2.37 -17.89 -15.08
CA ALA A 359 2.50 -18.31 -13.69
C ALA A 359 2.40 -17.12 -12.74
N SER A 360 3.12 -16.02 -13.04
CA SER A 360 3.06 -14.80 -12.24
C SER A 360 1.64 -14.24 -12.17
N ARG A 361 0.97 -14.10 -13.33
CA ARG A 361 -0.40 -13.57 -13.37
C ARG A 361 -1.41 -14.41 -12.63
N LEU A 362 -1.33 -15.74 -12.74
CA LEU A 362 -2.22 -16.64 -12.02
C LEU A 362 -1.94 -16.62 -10.51
N ALA A 363 -0.66 -16.60 -10.12
CA ALA A 363 -0.27 -16.51 -8.72
C ALA A 363 -0.76 -15.22 -8.07
N GLU A 364 -0.62 -14.08 -8.76
CA GLU A 364 -1.15 -12.77 -8.32
C GLU A 364 -2.68 -12.78 -8.25
N ARG A 365 -3.36 -13.23 -9.31
CA ARG A 365 -4.82 -13.18 -9.43
C ARG A 365 -5.52 -14.08 -8.40
N HIS A 366 -4.99 -15.27 -8.18
CA HIS A 366 -5.59 -16.25 -7.27
C HIS A 366 -4.97 -16.21 -5.87
N HIS A 367 -3.88 -15.45 -5.68
CA HIS A 367 -3.11 -15.41 -4.45
C HIS A 367 -2.73 -16.82 -3.95
N ARG A 368 -2.17 -17.63 -4.85
CA ARG A 368 -1.72 -19.01 -4.61
C ARG A 368 -0.37 -19.27 -5.27
N PRO A 369 0.46 -20.20 -4.77
CA PRO A 369 1.57 -20.73 -5.53
C PRO A 369 1.07 -21.44 -6.80
N VAL A 370 1.71 -21.15 -7.94
CA VAL A 370 1.35 -21.71 -9.24
C VAL A 370 2.60 -22.23 -9.95
N VAL A 371 2.54 -23.45 -10.47
CA VAL A 371 3.53 -24.03 -11.38
C VAL A 371 2.85 -24.33 -12.71
N LEU A 372 3.37 -23.80 -13.82
CA LEU A 372 2.98 -24.21 -15.18
C LEU A 372 4.04 -25.10 -15.79
N ILE A 373 3.62 -26.15 -16.49
CA ILE A 373 4.49 -27.10 -17.20
C ILE A 373 4.15 -27.10 -18.69
N ALA A 374 5.15 -26.82 -19.52
CA ALA A 374 5.08 -26.93 -20.97
C ALA A 374 5.69 -28.25 -21.43
N PHE A 375 4.87 -29.15 -22.00
CA PHE A 375 5.35 -30.43 -22.51
C PHE A 375 5.93 -30.34 -23.93
N SER A 376 7.02 -31.08 -24.16
CA SER A 376 7.58 -31.39 -25.47
C SER A 376 7.87 -32.90 -25.53
N GLY A 377 6.93 -33.66 -26.11
CA GLY A 377 6.95 -35.12 -26.06
C GLY A 377 6.70 -35.64 -24.64
N ASP A 378 7.60 -36.47 -24.14
CA ASP A 378 7.48 -37.12 -22.81
C ASP A 378 8.15 -36.32 -21.67
N GLN A 379 8.82 -35.20 -21.98
CA GLN A 379 9.40 -34.31 -20.98
C GLN A 379 8.73 -32.93 -21.00
N GLY A 380 8.67 -32.29 -19.84
CA GLY A 380 8.11 -30.95 -19.69
C GLY A 380 9.03 -30.01 -18.93
N THR A 381 9.06 -28.75 -19.36
CA THR A 381 9.74 -27.65 -18.66
C THR A 381 8.73 -26.87 -17.84
N GLY A 382 8.98 -26.77 -16.54
CA GLY A 382 8.13 -26.08 -15.58
C GLY A 382 8.67 -24.72 -15.15
N SER A 383 7.76 -23.76 -14.92
CA SER A 383 8.05 -22.48 -14.29
C SER A 383 7.01 -22.17 -13.23
N GLY A 384 7.46 -21.88 -12.01
CA GLY A 384 6.61 -21.58 -10.87
C GLY A 384 6.77 -20.14 -10.35
N ARG A 385 5.70 -19.65 -9.72
CA ARG A 385 5.62 -18.36 -9.02
C ARG A 385 4.83 -18.53 -7.73
N SER A 386 5.19 -17.79 -6.70
CA SER A 386 4.64 -17.97 -5.36
C SER A 386 4.19 -16.67 -4.70
N ILE A 387 3.35 -16.81 -3.66
CA ILE A 387 3.01 -15.77 -2.71
C ILE A 387 4.06 -15.70 -1.59
N GLU A 388 4.15 -14.56 -0.90
CA GLU A 388 5.14 -14.31 0.16
C GLU A 388 5.18 -15.42 1.23
N SER A 389 4.00 -15.92 1.63
CA SER A 389 3.85 -16.93 2.67
C SER A 389 4.30 -18.35 2.28
N PHE A 390 4.68 -18.60 1.02
CA PHE A 390 5.08 -19.94 0.56
C PHE A 390 6.45 -19.94 -0.13
N ASP A 391 7.33 -20.84 0.32
CA ASP A 391 8.62 -21.07 -0.31
C ASP A 391 8.49 -22.01 -1.51
N LEU A 392 8.60 -21.45 -2.71
CA LEU A 392 8.47 -22.24 -3.93
C LEU A 392 9.57 -23.28 -4.08
N LEU A 393 10.81 -22.95 -3.73
CA LEU A 393 11.93 -23.87 -3.84
C LEU A 393 11.73 -25.04 -2.88
N ALA A 394 11.38 -24.78 -1.62
CA ALA A 394 11.07 -25.83 -0.66
C ALA A 394 9.89 -26.70 -1.12
N GLY A 395 8.89 -26.09 -1.76
CA GLY A 395 7.77 -26.81 -2.37
C GLY A 395 8.20 -27.76 -3.50
N LEU A 396 9.13 -27.34 -4.36
CA LEU A 396 9.70 -28.20 -5.39
C LEU A 396 10.59 -29.30 -4.79
N GLU A 397 11.39 -28.99 -3.76
CA GLU A 397 12.23 -29.95 -3.04
C GLU A 397 11.40 -31.05 -2.37
N ALA A 398 10.28 -30.68 -1.76
CA ALA A 398 9.34 -31.62 -1.15
C ALA A 398 8.72 -32.60 -2.18
N ALA A 399 8.68 -32.22 -3.46
CA ALA A 399 8.17 -33.03 -4.55
C ALA A 399 9.26 -33.52 -5.52
N SER A 400 10.54 -33.41 -5.12
CA SER A 400 11.72 -33.67 -5.96
C SER A 400 11.80 -35.10 -6.52
N ALA A 401 11.22 -36.09 -5.84
CA ALA A 401 11.15 -37.47 -6.30
C ALA A 401 10.41 -37.66 -7.65
N HIS A 402 9.62 -36.66 -8.06
CA HIS A 402 8.86 -36.65 -9.31
C HIS A 402 9.47 -35.73 -10.38
N LEU A 403 10.59 -35.07 -10.08
CA LEU A 403 11.25 -34.10 -10.93
C LEU A 403 12.58 -34.67 -11.45
N LEU A 404 12.92 -34.35 -12.69
CA LEU A 404 14.23 -34.66 -13.29
C LEU A 404 15.29 -33.65 -12.82
N ARG A 405 14.92 -32.37 -12.77
CA ARG A 405 15.76 -31.25 -12.32
C ARG A 405 14.86 -30.18 -11.70
N HIS A 406 15.36 -29.43 -10.73
CA HIS A 406 14.69 -28.22 -10.22
C HIS A 406 15.72 -27.25 -9.64
N GLY A 407 15.32 -25.98 -9.51
CA GLY A 407 16.15 -24.93 -8.92
C GLY A 407 15.46 -23.57 -8.98
N GLY A 408 16.00 -22.60 -8.25
CA GLY A 408 15.48 -21.23 -8.20
C GLY A 408 15.49 -20.68 -6.79
N HIS A 409 14.51 -19.85 -6.47
CA HIS A 409 14.39 -19.12 -5.21
C HIS A 409 12.96 -19.20 -4.66
N ARG A 410 12.78 -18.62 -3.46
CA ARG A 410 11.50 -18.59 -2.73
C ARG A 410 10.31 -18.13 -3.57
N ALA A 411 10.47 -17.08 -4.39
CA ALA A 411 9.38 -16.47 -5.15
C ALA A 411 9.21 -17.05 -6.57
N ALA A 412 10.27 -17.59 -7.16
CA ALA A 412 10.31 -18.06 -8.54
C ALA A 412 11.30 -19.22 -8.70
N ALA A 413 10.86 -20.29 -9.36
CA ALA A 413 11.66 -21.49 -9.56
C ALA A 413 11.29 -22.19 -10.86
N GLY A 414 12.18 -23.05 -11.35
CA GLY A 414 11.99 -23.87 -12.55
C GLY A 414 12.16 -25.35 -12.25
N CYS A 415 11.55 -26.20 -13.06
CA CYS A 415 11.73 -27.65 -12.98
C CYS A 415 11.69 -28.32 -14.35
N THR A 416 12.12 -29.57 -14.40
CA THR A 416 11.95 -30.47 -15.55
C THR A 416 11.30 -31.74 -15.03
N ILE A 417 10.34 -32.29 -15.77
CA ILE A 417 9.51 -33.41 -15.32
C ILE A 417 9.21 -34.38 -16.47
N HIS A 418 9.10 -35.67 -16.17
CA HIS A 418 8.58 -36.66 -17.13
C HIS A 418 7.05 -36.65 -17.10
N ARG A 419 6.38 -36.82 -18.24
CA ARG A 419 4.91 -36.76 -18.37
C ARG A 419 4.18 -37.65 -17.37
N ASP A 420 4.66 -38.87 -17.18
CA ASP A 420 4.09 -39.85 -16.25
C ASP A 420 4.17 -39.43 -14.77
N GLY A 421 5.09 -38.51 -14.43
CA GLY A 421 5.27 -37.98 -13.08
C GLY A 421 4.31 -36.84 -12.72
N LEU A 422 3.58 -36.26 -13.68
CA LEU A 422 2.78 -35.04 -13.48
C LEU A 422 1.76 -35.17 -12.34
N GLY A 423 1.01 -36.27 -12.31
CA GLY A 423 -0.03 -36.49 -11.30
C GLY A 423 0.56 -36.54 -9.89
N ALA A 424 1.59 -37.36 -9.71
CA ALA A 424 2.27 -37.51 -8.42
C ALA A 424 2.96 -36.22 -7.97
N PHE A 425 3.58 -35.47 -8.90
CA PHE A 425 4.14 -34.15 -8.60
C PHE A 425 3.07 -33.16 -8.13
N ARG A 426 1.93 -33.08 -8.84
CA ARG A 426 0.80 -32.21 -8.47
C ARG A 426 0.32 -32.53 -7.06
N ASP A 427 0.09 -33.80 -6.76
CA ASP A 427 -0.42 -34.23 -5.45
C ASP A 427 0.57 -33.91 -4.33
N ALA A 428 1.87 -34.19 -4.54
CA ALA A 428 2.91 -33.89 -3.56
C ALA A 428 3.07 -32.38 -3.31
N PHE A 429 3.07 -31.57 -4.37
CA PHE A 429 3.21 -30.12 -4.27
C PHE A 429 2.01 -29.48 -3.56
N VAL A 430 0.79 -29.89 -3.91
CA VAL A 430 -0.44 -29.40 -3.26
C VAL A 430 -0.52 -29.84 -1.81
N ALA A 431 -0.11 -31.08 -1.49
CA ALA A 431 -0.07 -31.58 -0.12
C ALA A 431 0.92 -30.78 0.75
N HIS A 432 2.10 -30.44 0.22
CA HIS A 432 3.06 -29.58 0.91
C HIS A 432 2.50 -28.18 1.15
N ALA A 433 1.87 -27.57 0.13
CA ALA A 433 1.21 -26.27 0.28
C ALA A 433 0.12 -26.29 1.36
N ALA A 434 -0.70 -27.35 1.43
CA ALA A 434 -1.73 -27.51 2.46
C ALA A 434 -1.16 -27.68 3.88
N GLN A 435 0.07 -28.16 4.03
CA GLN A 435 0.74 -28.30 5.32
C GLN A 435 1.36 -26.99 5.82
N VAL A 436 1.84 -26.16 4.90
CA VAL A 436 2.59 -24.93 5.22
C VAL A 436 1.68 -23.70 5.29
N LEU A 437 0.66 -23.62 4.42
CA LEU A 437 -0.23 -22.45 4.32
C LEU A 437 -1.44 -22.58 5.23
N ARG A 438 -1.77 -21.48 5.92
CA ARG A 438 -3.02 -21.35 6.68
C ARG A 438 -4.09 -20.64 5.85
N PRO A 439 -5.39 -20.80 6.16
CA PRO A 439 -6.46 -20.10 5.44
C PRO A 439 -6.28 -18.58 5.38
N GLU A 440 -5.66 -17.96 6.39
CA GLU A 440 -5.42 -16.52 6.43
C GLU A 440 -4.33 -16.09 5.43
N ASP A 441 -3.34 -16.96 5.17
CA ASP A 441 -2.25 -16.72 4.21
C ASP A 441 -2.77 -16.76 2.75
N LEU A 442 -3.98 -17.32 2.57
CA LEU A 442 -4.68 -17.42 1.29
C LEU A 442 -5.56 -16.21 1.00
N VAL A 443 -5.66 -15.26 1.93
CA VAL A 443 -6.42 -14.01 1.77
C VAL A 443 -5.44 -12.89 1.40
N PRO A 444 -5.62 -12.23 0.24
CA PRO A 444 -4.76 -11.10 -0.14
C PRO A 444 -4.76 -10.02 0.95
N SER A 445 -3.57 -9.62 1.38
CA SER A 445 -3.36 -8.46 2.25
C SER A 445 -2.99 -7.21 1.43
N GLN A 446 -3.29 -6.05 1.99
CA GLN A 446 -2.92 -4.76 1.42
C GLN A 446 -2.35 -3.88 2.53
N ARG A 447 -1.08 -3.49 2.39
CA ARG A 447 -0.48 -2.46 3.22
C ARG A 447 -1.15 -1.13 2.92
N ILE A 448 -1.55 -0.41 3.98
CA ILE A 448 -2.12 0.93 3.91
C ILE A 448 -1.06 1.94 4.38
N ASP A 449 -0.77 2.91 3.53
CA ASP A 449 0.21 3.96 3.82
C ASP A 449 -0.44 5.16 4.54
N ALA A 450 -1.70 5.47 4.25
CA ALA A 450 -2.45 6.52 4.95
C ALA A 450 -3.94 6.21 5.06
N VAL A 451 -4.55 6.64 6.16
CA VAL A 451 -6.01 6.66 6.30
C VAL A 451 -6.47 8.10 6.09
N ILE A 452 -7.40 8.29 5.16
CA ILE A 452 -7.86 9.61 4.73
C ILE A 452 -9.38 9.70 4.72
N SER A 453 -9.86 10.94 4.75
CA SER A 453 -11.24 11.32 4.45
C SER A 453 -11.42 11.54 2.94
N GLY A 454 -12.66 11.44 2.46
CA GLY A 454 -12.94 11.54 1.02
C GLY A 454 -12.59 12.90 0.40
N GLU A 455 -12.66 13.97 1.20
CA GLU A 455 -12.33 15.35 0.82
C GLU A 455 -10.83 15.61 0.66
N GLU A 456 -9.97 14.79 1.29
CA GLU A 456 -8.51 14.91 1.18
C GLU A 456 -8.00 14.39 -0.17
N ALA A 457 -8.81 13.62 -0.91
CA ALA A 457 -8.47 13.05 -2.22
C ALA A 457 -8.56 14.09 -3.38
N HIS A 458 -7.80 15.18 -3.27
CA HIS A 458 -7.76 16.28 -4.25
C HIS A 458 -6.46 16.31 -5.08
N LEU A 459 -6.41 17.18 -6.09
CA LEU A 459 -5.28 17.24 -7.04
C LEU A 459 -3.96 17.60 -6.35
N GLY A 460 -3.97 18.59 -5.45
CA GLY A 460 -2.77 18.96 -4.70
C GLY A 460 -2.15 17.80 -3.90
N LEU A 461 -2.97 16.91 -3.33
CA LEU A 461 -2.45 15.71 -2.66
C LEU A 461 -1.88 14.72 -3.69
N ALA A 462 -2.51 14.58 -4.85
CA ALA A 462 -1.98 13.72 -5.93
C ALA A 462 -0.61 14.20 -6.42
N GLU A 463 -0.42 15.52 -6.58
CA GLU A 463 0.86 16.16 -6.93
C GLU A 463 1.92 15.95 -5.84
N GLU A 464 1.53 16.13 -4.58
CA GLU A 464 2.43 15.91 -3.45
C GLU A 464 2.87 14.45 -3.33
N LEU A 465 1.94 13.50 -3.47
CA LEU A 465 2.25 12.07 -3.47
C LEU A 465 3.10 11.68 -4.70
N ALA A 466 2.99 12.40 -5.82
CA ALA A 466 3.85 12.16 -6.99
C ALA A 466 5.33 12.51 -6.73
N MET A 467 5.66 13.30 -5.71
CA MET A 467 7.06 13.53 -5.30
C MET A 467 7.74 12.25 -4.80
N LEU A 468 6.96 11.25 -4.35
CA LEU A 468 7.49 9.93 -3.99
C LEU A 468 7.83 9.08 -5.22
N ALA A 469 7.49 9.48 -6.45
CA ALA A 469 7.91 8.78 -7.67
C ALA A 469 9.44 8.91 -7.88
N PRO A 470 10.08 7.99 -8.62
CA PRO A 470 9.52 6.85 -9.35
C PRO A 470 9.04 5.75 -8.39
N PHE A 471 7.95 5.09 -8.76
CA PHE A 471 7.40 3.99 -7.98
C PHE A 471 7.89 2.63 -8.51
N GLY A 472 7.97 1.62 -7.65
CA GLY A 472 8.45 0.29 -8.03
C GLY A 472 8.67 -0.59 -6.81
N THR A 473 9.48 -1.64 -6.96
CA THR A 473 9.89 -2.50 -5.84
C THR A 473 10.46 -1.64 -4.70
N ALA A 474 10.06 -1.92 -3.46
CA ALA A 474 10.43 -1.18 -2.24
C ALA A 474 9.97 0.29 -2.17
N ASN A 475 9.29 0.81 -3.20
CA ASN A 475 8.67 2.12 -3.20
C ASN A 475 7.37 2.10 -4.02
N GLU A 476 6.40 1.30 -3.58
CA GLU A 476 5.15 1.16 -4.33
C GLU A 476 4.34 2.47 -4.32
N ARG A 477 3.36 2.60 -5.22
CA ARG A 477 2.42 3.73 -5.19
C ARG A 477 1.67 3.76 -3.86
N PRO A 478 1.54 4.93 -3.20
CA PRO A 478 0.82 5.05 -1.94
C PRO A 478 -0.59 4.45 -2.02
N THR A 479 -0.92 3.67 -0.99
CA THR A 479 -2.25 3.11 -0.80
C THR A 479 -2.96 3.84 0.33
N LEU A 480 -4.06 4.51 -0.03
CA LEU A 480 -4.89 5.32 0.85
C LEU A 480 -6.15 4.54 1.20
N LEU A 481 -6.47 4.43 2.49
CA LEU A 481 -7.70 3.82 2.96
C LEU A 481 -8.74 4.91 3.25
N ILE A 482 -9.93 4.77 2.67
CA ILE A 482 -11.11 5.56 3.05
C ILE A 482 -12.06 4.62 3.82
N PRO A 483 -12.20 4.79 5.15
CA PRO A 483 -13.05 3.92 5.95
C PRO A 483 -14.53 4.17 5.70
N ALA A 484 -15.34 3.11 5.77
CA ALA A 484 -16.79 3.11 5.55
C ALA A 484 -17.25 3.96 4.32
N ALA A 485 -16.46 3.93 3.25
CA ALA A 485 -16.74 4.63 2.02
C ALA A 485 -17.93 4.02 1.29
N ARG A 486 -18.81 4.87 0.75
CA ARG A 486 -19.88 4.44 -0.14
C ARG A 486 -19.44 4.59 -1.60
N LEU A 487 -19.44 3.50 -2.35
CA LEU A 487 -19.11 3.47 -3.78
C LEU A 487 -20.41 3.59 -4.60
N ALA A 488 -20.68 4.77 -5.14
CA ALA A 488 -21.94 5.12 -5.76
C ALA A 488 -21.82 5.34 -7.28
N ASP A 489 -22.95 5.24 -7.98
CA ASP A 489 -23.10 5.51 -9.42
C ASP A 489 -22.13 4.73 -10.35
N PRO A 490 -22.03 3.39 -10.23
CA PRO A 490 -21.16 2.59 -11.09
C PRO A 490 -21.58 2.67 -12.56
N ARG A 491 -20.61 2.94 -13.44
CA ARG A 491 -20.77 3.01 -14.90
C ARG A 491 -19.65 2.21 -15.57
N LYS A 492 -20.03 1.27 -16.43
CA LYS A 492 -19.08 0.49 -17.23
C LYS A 492 -18.34 1.40 -18.23
N MET A 493 -17.07 1.11 -18.47
CA MET A 493 -16.24 1.77 -19.48
C MET A 493 -15.26 0.78 -20.15
N GLY A 494 -14.63 1.19 -21.26
CA GLY A 494 -13.65 0.37 -21.98
C GLY A 494 -14.21 -0.99 -22.40
N GLU A 495 -15.36 -0.98 -23.08
CA GLU A 495 -16.09 -2.19 -23.51
C GLU A 495 -16.59 -3.07 -22.34
N GLY A 496 -16.73 -2.48 -21.15
CA GLY A 496 -17.22 -3.20 -19.96
C GLY A 496 -16.13 -3.92 -19.16
N ARG A 497 -14.85 -3.72 -19.49
CA ARG A 497 -13.69 -4.27 -18.76
C ARG A 497 -13.32 -3.47 -17.50
N HIS A 498 -13.84 -2.26 -17.35
CA HIS A 498 -13.58 -1.38 -16.21
C HIS A 498 -14.88 -0.73 -15.74
N VAL A 499 -14.90 -0.25 -14.49
CA VAL A 499 -16.03 0.49 -13.93
C VAL A 499 -15.55 1.83 -13.34
N ARG A 500 -16.22 2.92 -13.74
CA ARG A 500 -16.08 4.25 -13.15
C ARG A 500 -17.20 4.47 -12.15
N PHE A 501 -16.92 5.12 -11.02
CA PHE A 501 -17.88 5.37 -9.95
C PHE A 501 -17.47 6.59 -9.12
N ASN A 502 -18.25 6.92 -8.10
CA ASN A 502 -17.93 7.97 -7.14
C ASN A 502 -17.70 7.36 -5.75
N VAL A 503 -16.68 7.82 -5.06
CA VAL A 503 -16.46 7.53 -3.65
C VAL A 503 -17.09 8.63 -2.83
N VAL A 504 -17.99 8.27 -1.91
CA VAL A 504 -18.66 9.20 -1.00
C VAL A 504 -18.26 8.85 0.43
N SER A 505 -17.68 9.82 1.15
CA SER A 505 -17.33 9.72 2.56
C SER A 505 -17.56 11.07 3.24
N GLY A 506 -18.45 11.12 4.23
CA GLY A 506 -18.90 12.38 4.82
C GLY A 506 -19.51 13.32 3.77
N ALA A 507 -19.04 14.57 3.73
CA ALA A 507 -19.40 15.54 2.70
C ALA A 507 -18.55 15.39 1.41
N GLY A 508 -17.46 14.63 1.45
CA GLY A 508 -16.54 14.44 0.35
C GLY A 508 -17.08 13.54 -0.76
N ARG A 509 -16.77 13.89 -2.00
CA ARG A 509 -17.08 13.10 -3.20
C ARG A 509 -15.92 13.13 -4.18
N ALA A 510 -15.37 11.97 -4.50
CA ALA A 510 -14.23 11.84 -5.42
C ALA A 510 -14.54 10.88 -6.57
N ALA A 511 -13.99 11.17 -7.75
CA ALA A 511 -14.11 10.29 -8.91
C ALA A 511 -13.16 9.10 -8.79
N ALA A 512 -13.65 7.91 -9.13
CA ALA A 512 -12.87 6.69 -9.01
C ALA A 512 -13.06 5.73 -10.19
N VAL A 513 -12.07 4.86 -10.37
CA VAL A 513 -12.08 3.79 -11.37
C VAL A 513 -11.58 2.48 -10.75
N ALA A 514 -12.19 1.36 -11.14
CA ALA A 514 -11.64 0.04 -10.90
C ALA A 514 -11.32 -0.61 -12.25
N PHE A 515 -10.03 -0.77 -12.54
CA PHE A 515 -9.59 -1.42 -13.77
C PHE A 515 -9.71 -2.95 -13.67
N GLY A 516 -10.07 -3.62 -14.77
CA GLY A 516 -10.18 -5.08 -14.80
C GLY A 516 -11.42 -5.64 -14.11
N ARG A 517 -12.38 -4.77 -13.74
CA ARG A 517 -13.63 -5.14 -13.07
C ARG A 517 -14.83 -4.65 -13.86
N SER A 518 -15.78 -5.54 -14.10
CA SER A 518 -17.03 -5.23 -14.82
C SER A 518 -18.17 -4.75 -13.89
N ALA A 519 -17.99 -4.90 -12.58
CA ALA A 519 -18.91 -4.46 -11.53
C ALA A 519 -18.16 -4.14 -10.23
N LEU A 520 -18.82 -3.41 -9.33
CA LEU A 520 -18.37 -3.24 -7.94
C LEU A 520 -18.86 -4.43 -7.09
N PRO A 521 -18.20 -4.73 -5.95
CA PRO A 521 -18.67 -5.77 -5.04
C PRO A 521 -20.04 -5.44 -4.43
N ASP A 522 -20.78 -6.47 -4.05
CA ASP A 522 -22.07 -6.32 -3.35
C ASP A 522 -21.89 -5.58 -2.02
N GLY A 523 -22.86 -4.73 -1.66
CA GLY A 523 -22.83 -3.91 -0.44
C GLY A 523 -21.91 -2.69 -0.48
N ALA A 524 -21.19 -2.46 -1.59
CA ALA A 524 -20.33 -1.30 -1.75
C ALA A 524 -21.08 0.05 -1.69
N ASP A 525 -22.40 0.05 -1.91
CA ASP A 525 -23.29 1.21 -1.82
C ASP A 525 -23.79 1.52 -0.39
N VAL A 526 -23.54 0.63 0.58
CA VAL A 526 -23.93 0.83 1.98
C VAL A 526 -22.79 1.44 2.79
N GLY A 527 -21.57 0.92 2.63
CA GLY A 527 -20.36 1.39 3.29
C GLY A 527 -19.31 0.28 3.39
N VAL A 528 -18.12 0.53 2.86
CA VAL A 528 -17.01 -0.44 2.83
C VAL A 528 -15.69 0.26 3.15
N ASP A 529 -14.78 -0.46 3.78
CA ASP A 529 -13.39 -0.01 3.85
C ASP A 529 -12.77 -0.21 2.47
N ALA A 530 -12.33 0.88 1.84
CA ALA A 530 -11.86 0.86 0.47
C ALA A 530 -10.46 1.48 0.34
N ALA A 531 -9.54 0.71 -0.22
CA ALA A 531 -8.17 1.09 -0.48
C ALA A 531 -8.01 1.58 -1.92
N PHE A 532 -7.33 2.70 -2.09
CA PHE A 532 -7.14 3.38 -3.37
C PHE A 532 -5.69 3.79 -3.56
N SER A 533 -5.25 3.89 -4.82
CA SER A 533 -4.16 4.81 -5.18
C SER A 533 -4.76 6.12 -5.70
N LEU A 534 -4.12 7.24 -5.40
CA LEU A 534 -4.49 8.56 -5.94
C LEU A 534 -3.58 8.90 -7.11
N GLU A 535 -4.15 9.25 -8.25
CA GLU A 535 -3.42 9.56 -9.49
C GLU A 535 -3.86 10.91 -10.08
N ILE A 536 -2.94 11.56 -10.79
CA ILE A 536 -3.24 12.69 -11.66
C ILE A 536 -3.73 12.15 -13.01
N ASN A 537 -5.00 12.35 -13.32
CA ASN A 537 -5.58 11.99 -14.61
C ASN A 537 -5.46 13.18 -15.57
N ARG A 538 -4.69 13.00 -16.66
CA ARG A 538 -4.55 13.98 -17.74
C ARG A 538 -5.45 13.59 -18.91
N TRP A 539 -6.51 14.35 -19.16
CA TRP A 539 -7.44 14.08 -20.26
C TRP A 539 -7.90 15.36 -20.95
N ASN A 540 -7.75 15.43 -22.28
CA ASN A 540 -8.12 16.60 -23.10
C ASN A 540 -7.55 17.94 -22.59
N GLY A 541 -6.34 17.93 -22.02
CA GLY A 541 -5.69 19.11 -21.47
C GLY A 541 -6.18 19.55 -20.08
N ALA A 542 -7.11 18.80 -19.45
CA ALA A 542 -7.49 18.97 -18.06
C ALA A 542 -6.75 17.97 -17.16
N GLU A 543 -6.39 18.41 -15.96
CA GLU A 543 -5.84 17.57 -14.90
C GLU A 543 -6.86 17.46 -13.76
N GLU A 544 -7.15 16.23 -13.34
CA GLU A 544 -8.05 15.95 -12.23
C GLU A 544 -7.47 14.84 -11.34
N ALA A 545 -7.81 14.90 -10.05
CA ALA A 545 -7.53 13.81 -9.13
C ALA A 545 -8.45 12.63 -9.44
N ARG A 546 -7.87 11.42 -9.49
CA ARG A 546 -8.62 10.18 -9.69
C ARG A 546 -8.17 9.11 -8.71
N LEU A 547 -9.13 8.51 -8.02
CA LEU A 547 -8.90 7.33 -7.19
C LEU A 547 -8.94 6.05 -8.05
N VAL A 548 -7.97 5.16 -7.85
CA VAL A 548 -7.92 3.83 -8.47
C VAL A 548 -8.11 2.78 -7.40
N LEU A 549 -9.20 2.02 -7.48
CA LEU A 549 -9.55 1.00 -6.49
C LEU A 549 -8.53 -0.15 -6.50
N ARG A 550 -7.88 -0.38 -5.35
CA ARG A 550 -7.00 -1.52 -5.11
C ARG A 550 -7.78 -2.70 -4.52
N GLY A 551 -8.66 -2.42 -3.58
CA GLY A 551 -9.59 -3.39 -3.03
C GLY A 551 -10.54 -2.78 -2.01
N CYS A 552 -11.56 -3.53 -1.64
CA CYS A 552 -12.49 -3.15 -0.59
C CYS A 552 -12.95 -4.38 0.20
N GLY A 553 -13.45 -4.15 1.40
CA GLY A 553 -14.00 -5.17 2.29
C GLY A 553 -15.06 -4.60 3.22
N ALA A 554 -15.73 -5.47 3.95
CA ALA A 554 -16.59 -5.04 5.05
C ALA A 554 -15.77 -4.23 6.06
N PRO A 555 -16.35 -3.19 6.70
CA PRO A 555 -15.61 -2.38 7.66
C PRO A 555 -14.98 -3.21 8.78
N GLY A 556 -13.67 -3.11 8.92
CA GLY A 556 -12.86 -3.87 9.88
C GLY A 556 -12.85 -3.24 11.26
N ALA A 557 -14.01 -2.94 11.82
CA ALA A 557 -14.10 -2.18 13.08
C ALA A 557 -13.83 -3.07 14.30
N ALA A 558 -12.74 -2.77 15.03
CA ALA A 558 -12.58 -3.18 16.42
C ALA A 558 -13.78 -2.69 17.27
N PRO A 559 -14.07 -3.28 18.45
CA PRO A 559 -15.18 -2.80 19.27
C PRO A 559 -14.98 -1.34 19.70
N ILE A 560 -16.10 -0.62 19.88
CA ILE A 560 -16.14 0.69 20.54
C ILE A 560 -16.37 0.45 22.03
N THR A 561 -15.47 0.95 22.88
CA THR A 561 -15.64 0.88 24.34
C THR A 561 -16.49 2.05 24.82
N LEU A 562 -17.63 1.79 25.45
CA LEU A 562 -18.45 2.84 26.04
C LEU A 562 -17.96 3.15 27.47
N ALA A 563 -17.65 4.41 27.75
CA ALA A 563 -17.20 4.86 29.08
C ALA A 563 -18.25 5.75 29.75
N GLY A 564 -18.36 5.62 31.08
CA GLY A 564 -19.30 6.40 31.89
C GLY A 564 -20.78 6.06 31.65
N ALA A 565 -21.07 4.93 30.99
CA ALA A 565 -22.42 4.40 30.86
C ALA A 565 -22.61 3.19 31.79
N PRO A 566 -23.76 3.07 32.46
CA PRO A 566 -24.06 1.96 33.35
C PRO A 566 -24.34 0.67 32.56
N GLU A 567 -23.87 -0.48 33.07
CA GLU A 567 -24.09 -1.79 32.42
C GLU A 567 -25.58 -2.19 32.39
N ASP A 568 -26.34 -1.75 33.40
CA ASP A 568 -27.79 -1.94 33.51
C ASP A 568 -28.54 -0.59 33.54
N VAL A 569 -29.72 -0.58 32.94
CA VAL A 569 -30.56 0.63 32.85
C VAL A 569 -31.02 1.10 34.23
N LEU A 570 -31.37 0.18 35.13
CA LEU A 570 -31.82 0.56 36.48
C LEU A 570 -30.66 1.11 37.29
N ASP A 571 -29.48 0.49 37.22
CA ASP A 571 -28.26 1.04 37.84
C ASP A 571 -28.01 2.48 37.42
N GLY A 572 -28.19 2.78 36.13
CA GLY A 572 -28.09 4.14 35.60
C GLY A 572 -29.13 5.11 36.13
N VAL A 573 -30.38 4.68 36.18
CA VAL A 573 -31.49 5.49 36.73
C VAL A 573 -31.21 5.86 38.17
N TRP A 574 -30.80 4.89 38.98
CA TRP A 574 -30.54 5.11 40.40
C TRP A 574 -29.28 5.94 40.63
N ALA A 575 -28.24 5.74 39.82
CA ALA A 575 -27.05 6.59 39.87
C ALA A 575 -27.38 8.06 39.55
N GLU A 576 -28.21 8.32 38.53
CA GLU A 576 -28.66 9.68 38.20
C GLU A 576 -29.58 10.25 39.28
N PHE A 577 -30.50 9.45 39.80
CA PHE A 577 -31.40 9.88 40.89
C PHE A 577 -30.59 10.32 42.11
N SER A 578 -29.57 9.55 42.49
CA SER A 578 -28.70 9.80 43.64
C SER A 578 -27.54 10.77 43.34
N ALA A 579 -27.38 11.23 42.10
CA ALA A 579 -26.25 12.07 41.72
C ALA A 579 -26.24 13.41 42.49
N SER A 580 -25.04 13.80 42.94
CA SER A 580 -24.77 15.11 43.55
C SER A 580 -25.14 16.24 42.58
N GLU A 581 -25.65 17.34 43.14
CA GLU A 581 -26.18 18.48 42.39
C GLU A 581 -25.10 19.39 41.79
N GLN A 582 -23.86 19.31 42.29
CA GLN A 582 -22.73 20.10 41.79
C GLN A 582 -21.72 19.18 41.08
N PRO A 583 -21.36 19.47 39.81
CA PRO A 583 -20.22 18.81 39.21
C PRO A 583 -18.96 19.14 40.04
N PRO A 584 -18.00 18.21 40.16
CA PRO A 584 -16.75 18.49 40.85
C PRO A 584 -16.06 19.72 40.21
N PRO A 585 -15.35 20.54 41.00
CA PRO A 585 -14.60 21.65 40.43
C PRO A 585 -13.59 21.10 39.42
N ILE A 586 -13.68 21.58 38.18
CA ILE A 586 -12.77 21.21 37.11
C ILE A 586 -11.41 21.85 37.43
N ALA A 587 -10.46 21.04 37.90
CA ALA A 587 -9.10 21.50 38.17
C ALA A 587 -8.35 21.70 36.84
N SER A 588 -7.97 22.93 36.52
CA SER A 588 -7.04 23.21 35.42
C SER A 588 -5.63 22.94 35.92
N ALA A 589 -4.97 21.92 35.35
CA ALA A 589 -3.61 21.54 35.72
C ALA A 589 -2.73 21.49 34.46
N GLY A 590 -2.34 22.66 33.93
CA GLY A 590 -1.28 22.72 32.91
C GLY A 590 -1.45 23.79 31.84
N ALA A 591 -0.57 23.72 30.84
CA ALA A 591 -0.71 24.47 29.59
C ALA A 591 -1.95 23.97 28.83
N PRO A 592 -2.66 24.85 28.08
CA PRO A 592 -3.83 24.44 27.34
C PRO A 592 -3.46 23.39 26.28
N PRO A 593 -4.32 22.38 26.05
CA PRO A 593 -4.09 21.35 25.05
C PRO A 593 -4.06 21.94 23.64
N ALA A 594 -3.35 21.28 22.73
CA ALA A 594 -3.42 21.62 21.31
C ALA A 594 -4.84 21.38 20.79
N SER A 595 -5.32 22.22 19.88
CA SER A 595 -6.66 22.09 19.29
C SER A 595 -6.59 22.16 17.78
N GLU A 596 -7.20 21.19 17.12
CA GLU A 596 -7.39 21.13 15.69
C GLU A 596 -8.86 21.30 15.34
N ASP A 597 -9.11 22.14 14.34
CA ASP A 597 -10.44 22.32 13.78
C ASP A 597 -10.64 21.34 12.61
N ARG A 598 -11.55 20.39 12.81
CA ARG A 598 -11.93 19.35 11.84
C ARG A 598 -13.42 19.47 11.47
N ARG A 599 -14.04 20.62 11.75
CA ARG A 599 -15.46 20.84 11.48
C ARG A 599 -15.72 20.80 9.97
N GLY A 600 -16.76 20.08 9.57
CA GLY A 600 -17.11 19.85 8.16
C GLY A 600 -16.34 18.70 7.47
N SER A 601 -15.32 18.13 8.11
CA SER A 601 -14.63 16.92 7.63
C SER A 601 -15.45 15.65 7.86
N SER A 602 -15.06 14.55 7.20
CA SER A 602 -15.62 13.24 7.47
C SER A 602 -15.30 12.80 8.89
N LEU A 603 -16.33 12.63 9.70
CA LEU A 603 -16.24 12.12 11.07
C LEU A 603 -15.57 10.75 11.12
N ILE A 604 -15.98 9.84 10.23
CA ILE A 604 -15.43 8.49 10.16
C ILE A 604 -13.97 8.53 9.70
N GLY A 605 -13.65 9.36 8.70
CA GLY A 605 -12.27 9.52 8.23
C GLY A 605 -11.35 10.09 9.31
N THR A 606 -11.82 11.11 10.06
CA THR A 606 -11.09 11.73 11.17
C THR A 606 -10.80 10.73 12.28
N ILE A 607 -11.81 10.04 12.79
CA ILE A 607 -11.62 9.03 13.84
C ILE A 607 -10.74 7.89 13.31
N GLY A 608 -10.94 7.48 12.06
CA GLY A 608 -10.18 6.39 11.44
C GLY A 608 -8.69 6.70 11.34
N ALA A 609 -8.34 7.93 10.94
CA ALA A 609 -6.95 8.37 10.87
C ALA A 609 -6.28 8.41 12.26
N LEU A 610 -7.00 8.88 13.28
CA LEU A 610 -6.49 8.93 14.66
C LEU A 610 -6.36 7.52 15.27
N VAL A 611 -7.33 6.64 15.07
CA VAL A 611 -7.22 5.24 15.52
C VAL A 611 -6.04 4.54 14.82
N ALA A 612 -5.82 4.84 13.53
CA ALA A 612 -4.71 4.30 12.76
C ALA A 612 -3.33 4.85 13.16
N SER A 613 -3.24 5.89 13.99
CA SER A 613 -1.95 6.30 14.57
C SER A 613 -1.45 5.29 15.62
N GLY A 614 -2.39 4.53 16.22
CA GLY A 614 -2.14 3.64 17.35
C GLY A 614 -2.27 4.35 18.70
N ASP A 615 -2.50 5.65 18.72
CA ASP A 615 -2.68 6.42 19.95
C ASP A 615 -4.09 6.21 20.53
N PRO A 616 -4.25 6.19 21.87
CA PRO A 616 -5.57 6.02 22.48
C PRO A 616 -6.50 7.22 22.19
N VAL A 617 -7.63 6.94 21.52
CA VAL A 617 -8.64 7.93 21.14
C VAL A 617 -9.85 7.88 22.10
N LEU A 618 -10.26 9.06 22.59
CA LEU A 618 -11.55 9.30 23.24
C LEU A 618 -12.42 10.16 22.33
N VAL A 619 -13.61 9.64 22.00
CA VAL A 619 -14.65 10.36 21.27
C VAL A 619 -15.71 10.81 22.27
N VAL A 620 -16.04 12.09 22.26
CA VAL A 620 -17.03 12.69 23.16
C VAL A 620 -18.23 13.16 22.35
N ALA A 621 -19.42 12.74 22.77
CA ALA A 621 -20.67 12.98 22.07
C ALA A 621 -21.72 13.65 22.97
N ALA A 622 -22.75 14.23 22.37
CA ALA A 622 -23.92 14.72 23.11
C ALA A 622 -24.67 13.56 23.79
N CYS A 623 -24.80 12.43 23.09
CA CYS A 623 -25.36 11.20 23.63
C CYS A 623 -24.61 9.98 23.08
N ALA A 624 -23.76 9.38 23.92
CA ALA A 624 -22.90 8.27 23.54
C ALA A 624 -23.67 7.02 23.09
N GLU A 625 -24.75 6.65 23.80
CA GLU A 625 -25.56 5.47 23.47
C GLU A 625 -26.22 5.57 22.09
N ARG A 626 -26.72 6.75 21.74
CA ARG A 626 -27.35 7.01 20.43
C ARG A 626 -26.30 7.01 19.32
N ARG A 627 -25.14 7.65 19.53
CA ARG A 627 -24.03 7.65 18.57
C ARG A 627 -23.44 6.26 18.36
N LEU A 628 -23.33 5.45 19.41
CA LEU A 628 -22.85 4.07 19.33
C LEU A 628 -23.65 3.24 18.32
N ARG A 629 -24.99 3.41 18.28
CA ARG A 629 -25.85 2.68 17.32
C ARG A 629 -25.53 3.05 15.87
N GLY A 630 -25.18 4.30 15.60
CA GLY A 630 -24.85 4.77 14.26
C GLY A 630 -23.42 4.47 13.83
N LEU A 631 -22.48 4.33 14.77
CA LEU A 631 -21.07 4.06 14.49
C LEU A 631 -20.73 2.56 14.46
N ARG A 632 -21.53 1.74 15.17
CA ARG A 632 -21.31 0.29 15.25
C ARG A 632 -21.32 -0.35 13.86
N GLY A 633 -20.24 -1.09 13.56
CA GLY A 633 -20.07 -1.77 12.28
C GLY A 633 -19.55 -0.88 11.14
N LEU A 634 -19.31 0.41 11.39
CA LEU A 634 -18.66 1.32 10.44
C LEU A 634 -17.22 1.63 10.85
N ILE A 635 -16.98 1.83 12.15
CA ILE A 635 -15.67 2.17 12.72
C ILE A 635 -15.59 1.73 14.18
N GLY A 636 -14.37 1.61 14.72
CA GLY A 636 -14.17 1.35 16.15
C GLY A 636 -12.70 1.40 16.55
N GLY A 637 -12.33 0.76 17.67
CA GLY A 637 -10.97 0.86 18.22
C GLY A 637 -10.72 2.12 19.07
N PHE A 638 -11.80 2.78 19.51
CA PHE A 638 -11.74 3.97 20.36
C PHE A 638 -12.72 3.85 21.53
N THR A 639 -12.60 4.77 22.49
CA THR A 639 -13.56 4.89 23.59
C THR A 639 -14.54 6.02 23.32
N LEU A 640 -15.81 5.81 23.63
CA LEU A 640 -16.90 6.77 23.43
C LEU A 640 -17.52 7.12 24.78
N CYS A 641 -17.69 8.40 25.08
CA CYS A 641 -18.43 8.87 26.27
C CYS A 641 -19.35 10.05 25.92
N SER A 642 -20.28 10.38 26.83
CA SER A 642 -21.09 11.58 26.71
C SER A 642 -20.40 12.76 27.39
N TRP A 643 -20.77 13.98 27.01
CA TRP A 643 -20.32 15.18 27.72
C TRP A 643 -20.64 15.14 29.22
N ASP A 644 -21.86 14.75 29.59
CA ASP A 644 -22.27 14.64 30.99
C ASP A 644 -21.42 13.61 31.76
N ALA A 645 -21.00 12.51 31.11
CA ALA A 645 -20.12 11.51 31.73
C ALA A 645 -18.71 12.08 31.97
N LEU A 646 -18.15 12.78 30.99
CA LEU A 646 -16.83 13.41 31.10
C LEU A 646 -16.81 14.55 32.14
N GLU A 647 -17.90 15.33 32.24
CA GLU A 647 -18.06 16.39 33.26
C GLU A 647 -18.11 15.81 34.68
N ARG A 648 -18.68 14.62 34.86
CA ARG A 648 -18.80 13.94 36.16
C ARG A 648 -17.52 13.24 36.58
N ASP A 649 -16.84 12.63 35.62
CA ASP A 649 -15.64 11.84 35.85
C ASP A 649 -14.58 12.18 34.80
N SER A 650 -13.68 13.09 35.17
CA SER A 650 -12.55 13.49 34.32
C SER A 650 -11.52 12.37 34.15
N SER A 651 -11.53 11.31 34.98
CA SER A 651 -10.57 10.21 34.85
C SER A 651 -10.78 9.40 33.55
N ILE A 652 -11.95 9.52 32.91
CA ILE A 652 -12.23 8.96 31.58
C ILE A 652 -11.22 9.46 30.52
N ALA A 653 -10.66 10.66 30.73
CA ALA A 653 -9.65 11.28 29.88
C ALA A 653 -8.22 10.77 30.14
N GLU A 654 -7.97 10.07 31.24
CA GLU A 654 -6.61 9.65 31.63
C GLU A 654 -6.04 8.62 30.63
N GLY A 655 -4.78 8.78 30.26
CA GLY A 655 -4.09 7.91 29.30
C GLY A 655 -4.55 8.07 27.85
N ARG A 656 -5.40 9.07 27.54
CA ARG A 656 -5.85 9.38 26.18
C ARG A 656 -5.00 10.49 25.57
N VAL A 657 -4.64 10.32 24.31
CA VAL A 657 -3.88 11.32 23.54
C VAL A 657 -4.83 12.18 22.72
N HIS A 658 -5.82 11.57 22.07
CA HIS A 658 -6.74 12.28 21.18
C HIS A 658 -8.15 12.39 21.77
N PHE A 659 -8.71 13.59 21.72
CA PHE A 659 -10.06 13.92 22.15
C PHE A 659 -10.87 14.43 20.98
N VAL A 660 -11.72 13.59 20.43
CA VAL A 660 -12.61 13.97 19.33
C VAL A 660 -13.92 14.46 19.90
N ALA A 661 -14.11 15.78 19.91
CA ALA A 661 -15.42 16.37 20.14
C ALA A 661 -16.28 16.14 18.89
N LEU A 662 -17.05 15.06 18.93
CA LEU A 662 -17.91 14.59 17.83
C LEU A 662 -19.09 15.51 17.59
N ASP A 663 -19.66 15.96 18.71
CA ASP A 663 -20.83 16.81 18.82
C ASP A 663 -20.41 18.06 19.59
N PRO A 664 -20.95 19.25 19.25
CA PRO A 664 -20.59 20.48 19.98
C PRO A 664 -20.92 20.34 21.48
N PRO A 665 -20.09 20.91 22.38
CA PRO A 665 -20.41 21.06 23.79
C PRO A 665 -21.79 21.69 23.99
N LEU A 666 -22.55 21.19 24.97
CA LEU A 666 -23.93 21.64 25.21
C LEU A 666 -24.00 22.85 26.16
N CYS A 667 -22.93 23.11 26.91
CA CYS A 667 -22.84 24.21 27.87
C CYS A 667 -21.37 24.59 28.13
N GLU A 668 -21.16 25.68 28.87
CA GLU A 668 -19.83 26.15 29.27
C GLU A 668 -19.06 25.12 30.13
N GLY A 669 -19.76 24.31 30.93
CA GLY A 669 -19.14 23.24 31.74
C GLY A 669 -18.47 22.17 30.88
N HIS A 670 -19.12 21.76 29.78
CA HIS A 670 -18.57 20.80 28.83
C HIS A 670 -17.34 21.37 28.10
N GLU A 671 -17.39 22.65 27.71
CA GLU A 671 -16.25 23.34 27.10
C GLU A 671 -15.10 23.54 28.12
N ALA A 672 -15.42 23.78 29.39
CA ALA A 672 -14.43 23.83 30.46
C ALA A 672 -13.74 22.48 30.68
N ALA A 673 -14.46 21.35 30.53
CA ALA A 673 -13.87 20.01 30.60
C ALA A 673 -12.84 19.78 29.49
N LEU A 674 -13.09 20.27 28.26
CA LEU A 674 -12.09 20.24 27.18
C LEU A 674 -10.85 21.06 27.52
N ARG A 675 -11.02 22.27 28.06
CA ARG A 675 -9.89 23.16 28.42
C ARG A 675 -9.07 22.67 29.60
N ALA A 676 -9.61 21.74 30.39
CA ALA A 676 -8.94 21.15 31.54
C ALA A 676 -8.10 19.91 31.19
N LEU A 677 -8.15 19.45 29.95
CA LEU A 677 -7.26 18.41 29.43
C LEU A 677 -5.79 18.86 29.56
N GLY A 678 -4.91 17.89 29.81
CA GLY A 678 -3.52 18.12 30.17
C GLY A 678 -2.57 18.28 28.98
N ASP A 679 -1.31 18.54 29.30
CA ASP A 679 -0.21 18.64 28.33
C ASP A 679 -0.01 17.30 27.58
N GLY A 680 0.24 17.36 26.27
CA GLY A 680 0.32 16.19 25.38
C GLY A 680 -1.02 15.64 24.86
N GLN A 681 -2.16 16.20 25.27
CA GLN A 681 -3.47 15.85 24.71
C GLN A 681 -3.85 16.80 23.55
N VAL A 682 -4.52 16.26 22.52
CA VAL A 682 -4.95 17.01 21.33
C VAL A 682 -6.47 16.93 21.19
N ILE A 683 -7.11 18.09 21.10
CA ILE A 683 -8.56 18.23 20.88
C ILE A 683 -8.83 18.33 19.38
N HIS A 684 -9.73 17.50 18.87
CA HIS A 684 -10.23 17.51 17.50
C HIS A 684 -11.69 17.91 17.51
N ARG A 685 -12.01 19.12 17.01
CA ARG A 685 -13.41 19.59 16.90
C ARG A 685 -13.99 19.11 15.58
N ALA A 686 -14.84 18.09 15.59
CA ALA A 686 -15.20 17.34 14.38
C ALA A 686 -16.72 17.32 14.10
N TRP A 687 -17.42 18.43 14.35
CA TRP A 687 -18.86 18.54 14.11
C TRP A 687 -19.23 19.42 12.91
N GLY A 688 -20.34 19.09 12.25
CA GLY A 688 -20.99 19.96 11.27
C GLY A 688 -22.44 20.27 11.64
N ASP A 689 -23.20 20.75 10.67
CA ASP A 689 -24.65 21.00 10.80
C ASP A 689 -25.45 19.77 11.30
N PRO A 690 -25.20 18.54 10.82
CA PRO A 690 -25.92 17.37 11.31
C PRO A 690 -25.66 17.10 12.79
N GLU A 691 -24.41 17.17 13.23
CA GLU A 691 -23.98 16.99 14.62
C GLU A 691 -24.55 18.08 15.52
N LEU A 692 -24.58 19.34 15.07
CA LEU A 692 -25.22 20.43 15.79
C LEU A 692 -26.72 20.21 15.98
N ARG A 693 -27.43 19.78 14.92
CA ARG A 693 -28.86 19.43 15.02
C ARG A 693 -29.09 18.26 15.96
N PHE A 694 -28.19 17.28 15.94
CA PHE A 694 -28.22 16.16 16.88
C PHE A 694 -28.01 16.64 18.33
N SER A 695 -27.04 17.51 18.60
CA SER A 695 -26.83 18.13 19.92
C SER A 695 -28.05 18.89 20.40
N LEU A 696 -28.69 19.68 19.53
CA LEU A 696 -29.93 20.39 19.85
C LEU A 696 -31.05 19.41 20.19
N TYR A 697 -31.23 18.37 19.38
CA TYR A 697 -32.21 17.31 19.65
C TYR A 697 -31.95 16.63 20.99
N VAL A 698 -30.70 16.24 21.29
CA VAL A 698 -30.33 15.60 22.56
C VAL A 698 -30.58 16.55 23.73
N LEU A 699 -30.16 17.81 23.62
CA LEU A 699 -30.36 18.82 24.65
C LEU A 699 -31.86 18.96 24.98
N GLU A 700 -32.70 19.10 23.95
CA GLU A 700 -34.15 19.21 24.12
C GLU A 700 -34.76 17.94 24.68
N HIS A 701 -34.40 16.79 24.13
CA HIS A 701 -34.96 15.51 24.55
C HIS A 701 -34.59 15.15 26.00
N ASP A 702 -33.36 15.44 26.42
CA ASP A 702 -32.85 15.03 27.74
C ASP A 702 -33.14 16.06 28.87
N HIS A 703 -33.60 17.27 28.52
CA HIS A 703 -33.88 18.34 29.49
C HIS A 703 -35.32 18.90 29.44
N ASP A 704 -36.06 18.70 28.35
CA ASP A 704 -37.51 18.92 28.34
C ASP A 704 -38.23 17.73 28.98
N LEU A 705 -38.32 17.79 30.31
CA LEU A 705 -38.87 16.69 31.10
C LEU A 705 -40.40 16.61 31.05
N ARG A 706 -41.11 17.67 30.64
CA ARG A 706 -42.57 17.75 30.81
C ARG A 706 -43.33 16.61 30.11
N PRO A 707 -43.02 16.23 28.86
CA PRO A 707 -43.65 15.08 28.21
C PRO A 707 -43.33 13.76 28.94
N GLY A 708 -42.06 13.55 29.30
CA GLY A 708 -41.59 12.36 30.00
C GLY A 708 -42.22 12.19 31.38
N LEU A 709 -42.33 13.27 32.16
CA LEU A 709 -42.96 13.26 33.49
C LEU A 709 -44.42 12.83 33.40
N THR A 710 -45.14 13.38 32.43
CA THR A 710 -46.55 13.03 32.18
C THR A 710 -46.68 11.56 31.78
N ALA A 711 -45.79 11.08 30.90
CA ALA A 711 -45.80 9.70 30.44
C ALA A 711 -45.44 8.72 31.56
N LEU A 712 -44.37 8.96 32.31
CA LEU A 712 -43.92 8.08 33.40
C LEU A 712 -44.96 8.03 34.51
N TYR A 713 -45.54 9.16 34.90
CA TYR A 713 -46.62 9.19 35.89
C TYR A 713 -47.84 8.37 35.45
N ARG A 714 -48.25 8.47 34.18
CA ARG A 714 -49.34 7.64 33.63
C ARG A 714 -48.97 6.17 33.60
N LEU A 715 -47.76 5.83 33.16
CA LEU A 715 -47.26 4.46 33.13
C LEU A 715 -47.27 3.82 34.52
N LEU A 716 -46.74 4.51 35.53
CA LEU A 716 -46.76 4.05 36.92
C LEU A 716 -48.20 3.87 37.45
N ARG A 717 -49.12 4.75 37.06
CA ARG A 717 -50.52 4.73 37.53
C ARG A 717 -51.34 3.65 36.87
N ASP A 718 -51.19 3.52 35.56
CA ASP A 718 -52.01 2.64 34.73
C ASP A 718 -51.46 1.20 34.71
N ARG A 719 -50.17 1.00 35.08
CA ARG A 719 -49.50 -0.30 35.12
C ARG A 719 -48.64 -0.48 36.39
N PRO A 720 -49.21 -0.47 37.59
CA PRO A 720 -48.46 -0.54 38.85
C PRO A 720 -47.71 -1.88 39.06
N ASP A 721 -48.18 -2.97 38.43
CA ASP A 721 -47.57 -4.30 38.55
C ASP A 721 -46.52 -4.61 37.45
N ALA A 722 -46.28 -3.67 36.53
CA ALA A 722 -45.31 -3.87 35.46
C ALA A 722 -43.86 -3.79 35.99
N PRO A 723 -42.92 -4.55 35.40
CA PRO A 723 -41.51 -4.44 35.74
C PRO A 723 -41.01 -3.00 35.62
N LEU A 724 -40.30 -2.52 36.64
CA LEU A 724 -39.86 -1.14 36.71
C LEU A 724 -38.88 -0.79 35.57
N ASP A 725 -38.05 -1.74 35.13
CA ASP A 725 -37.16 -1.57 33.98
C ASP A 725 -37.92 -1.37 32.67
N GLU A 726 -39.09 -1.99 32.51
CA GLU A 726 -39.98 -1.78 31.37
C GLU A 726 -40.57 -0.36 31.40
N LEU A 727 -41.08 0.07 32.56
CA LEU A 727 -41.69 1.40 32.70
C LEU A 727 -40.68 2.53 32.49
N LEU A 728 -39.45 2.37 32.99
CA LEU A 728 -38.38 3.36 32.91
C LEU A 728 -37.68 3.39 31.54
N ARG A 729 -37.92 2.39 30.67
CA ARG A 729 -37.53 2.49 29.25
C ARG A 729 -38.46 3.42 28.45
N GLY A 730 -39.61 3.81 29.01
CA GLY A 730 -40.57 4.67 28.34
C GLY A 730 -41.29 4.00 27.16
N PRO A 731 -42.10 4.75 26.40
CA PRO A 731 -42.88 4.21 25.29
C PRO A 731 -42.01 3.72 24.11
N ASP A 732 -42.52 2.74 23.35
CA ASP A 732 -41.78 1.92 22.38
C ASP A 732 -40.99 2.70 21.30
N ASP A 733 -41.50 3.85 20.84
CA ASP A 733 -40.92 4.57 19.69
C ASP A 733 -39.69 5.45 20.02
N ALA A 734 -39.39 5.69 21.31
CA ALA A 734 -38.37 6.67 21.71
C ALA A 734 -37.61 6.32 23.00
N ARG A 735 -37.35 5.02 23.25
CA ARG A 735 -36.75 4.49 24.50
C ARG A 735 -35.86 5.50 25.26
N TRP A 736 -36.24 5.81 26.48
CA TRP A 736 -35.53 6.75 27.35
C TRP A 736 -34.14 6.24 27.72
N THR A 737 -33.18 7.17 27.82
CA THR A 737 -31.87 6.87 28.41
C THR A 737 -32.02 6.71 29.93
N ALA A 738 -31.10 5.99 30.57
CA ALA A 738 -31.12 5.82 32.03
C ALA A 738 -31.01 7.18 32.76
N VAL A 739 -30.22 8.11 32.20
CA VAL A 739 -30.10 9.49 32.67
C VAL A 739 -31.43 10.24 32.60
N TYR A 740 -32.13 10.17 31.47
CA TYR A 740 -33.43 10.84 31.35
C TYR A 740 -34.45 10.27 32.34
N ALA A 741 -34.57 8.95 32.40
CA ALA A 741 -35.48 8.28 33.32
C ALA A 741 -35.16 8.59 34.80
N GLY A 742 -33.89 8.62 35.21
CA GLY A 742 -33.48 9.03 36.55
C GLY A 742 -33.88 10.46 36.91
N ARG A 743 -33.74 11.40 35.96
CA ARG A 743 -34.23 12.79 36.11
C ARG A 743 -35.74 12.84 36.29
N LEU A 744 -36.50 12.05 35.53
CA LEU A 744 -37.96 11.98 35.67
C LEU A 744 -38.36 11.48 37.06
N VAL A 745 -37.76 10.37 37.51
CA VAL A 745 -38.03 9.80 38.85
C VAL A 745 -37.72 10.80 39.95
N ARG A 746 -36.58 11.49 39.86
CA ARG A 746 -36.16 12.51 40.82
C ARG A 746 -37.15 13.66 40.91
N VAL A 747 -37.60 14.20 39.78
CA VAL A 747 -38.58 15.29 39.76
C VAL A 747 -39.93 14.83 40.31
N LEU A 748 -40.42 13.63 39.95
CA LEU A 748 -41.65 13.10 40.53
C LEU A 748 -41.54 12.92 42.05
N HIS A 749 -40.36 12.53 42.54
CA HIS A 749 -40.07 12.40 43.96
C HIS A 749 -40.04 13.76 44.69
N GLU A 750 -39.37 14.76 44.12
CA GLU A 750 -39.32 16.13 44.65
C GLU A 750 -40.71 16.78 44.74
N LEU A 751 -41.61 16.46 43.79
CA LEU A 751 -43.01 16.91 43.81
C LEU A 751 -43.90 16.10 44.77
N ALA A 752 -43.33 15.11 45.46
CA ALA A 752 -44.04 14.14 46.30
C ALA A 752 -45.17 13.40 45.56
N LEU A 753 -45.02 13.19 44.24
CA LEU A 753 -45.94 12.38 43.42
C LEU A 753 -45.58 10.89 43.47
N VAL A 754 -44.32 10.57 43.79
CA VAL A 754 -43.84 9.22 44.05
C VAL A 754 -42.95 9.18 45.29
N SER A 755 -42.98 8.05 45.99
CA SER A 755 -41.97 7.69 46.99
C SER A 755 -40.98 6.71 46.36
N VAL A 756 -39.69 6.90 46.64
CA VAL A 756 -38.60 6.08 46.12
C VAL A 756 -37.92 5.39 47.30
N ASP A 757 -37.83 4.06 47.25
CA ASP A 757 -36.98 3.28 48.14
C ASP A 757 -35.69 2.90 47.40
N LEU A 758 -34.55 3.45 47.85
CA LEU A 758 -33.25 3.20 47.23
C LEU A 758 -32.65 1.83 47.60
N GLN A 759 -33.04 1.25 48.73
CA GLN A 759 -32.55 -0.07 49.15
C GLN A 759 -33.23 -1.16 48.31
N ASP A 760 -34.55 -1.08 48.18
CA ASP A 760 -35.34 -2.04 47.43
C ASP A 760 -35.48 -1.67 45.95
N ARG A 761 -35.01 -0.48 45.54
CA ARG A 761 -35.08 0.07 44.18
C ARG A 761 -36.52 0.07 43.64
N THR A 762 -37.46 0.55 44.46
CA THR A 762 -38.89 0.59 44.13
C THR A 762 -39.41 2.02 44.03
N ILE A 763 -40.48 2.19 43.23
CA ILE A 763 -41.20 3.45 43.07
C ILE A 763 -42.66 3.20 43.42
N VAL A 764 -43.19 3.94 44.39
CA VAL A 764 -44.60 3.84 44.82
C VAL A 764 -45.29 5.16 44.56
N LEU A 765 -46.44 5.13 43.88
CA LEU A 765 -47.24 6.33 43.66
C LEU A 765 -47.82 6.86 44.97
N ALA A 766 -47.78 8.18 45.14
CA ALA A 766 -48.46 8.83 46.25
C ALA A 766 -49.99 8.76 46.08
N PRO A 767 -50.77 8.76 47.18
CA PRO A 767 -52.24 8.84 47.12
C PRO A 767 -52.68 10.11 46.36
N GLU A 768 -53.84 10.08 45.68
CA GLU A 768 -54.36 11.23 44.93
C GLU A 768 -54.33 12.53 45.77
N GLY A 769 -53.62 13.55 45.26
CA GLY A 769 -53.39 14.82 45.94
C GLY A 769 -53.49 16.01 45.00
N GLU A 770 -53.42 17.22 45.57
CA GLU A 770 -53.53 18.50 44.86
C GLU A 770 -52.56 18.64 43.68
N ARG A 771 -53.00 19.39 42.66
CA ARG A 771 -52.19 19.70 41.47
C ARG A 771 -50.91 20.43 41.89
N ARG A 772 -49.74 19.86 41.56
CA ARG A 772 -48.42 20.42 41.83
C ARG A 772 -47.91 21.27 40.65
N ASP A 773 -47.17 22.34 40.93
CA ASP A 773 -46.43 23.06 39.91
C ASP A 773 -45.06 22.39 39.70
N LEU A 774 -44.66 22.18 38.44
CA LEU A 774 -43.35 21.60 38.13
C LEU A 774 -42.21 22.50 38.58
N ALA A 775 -42.44 23.82 38.67
CA ALA A 775 -41.46 24.78 39.17
C ALA A 775 -41.10 24.55 40.65
N ASP A 776 -41.94 23.84 41.41
CA ASP A 776 -41.68 23.52 42.82
C ASP A 776 -40.60 22.43 42.99
N ALA A 777 -40.25 21.70 41.92
CA ALA A 777 -39.15 20.75 41.92
C ALA A 777 -37.81 21.44 41.53
N PRO A 778 -36.82 21.52 42.46
CA PRO A 778 -35.53 22.12 42.18
C PRO A 778 -34.82 21.52 40.96
N THR A 779 -34.90 20.20 40.77
CA THR A 779 -34.30 19.52 39.62
C THR A 779 -34.94 19.95 38.30
N TYR A 780 -36.27 20.11 38.27
CA TYR A 780 -36.98 20.57 37.08
C TYR A 780 -36.60 22.01 36.73
N ALA A 781 -36.63 22.93 37.70
CA ALA A 781 -36.26 24.33 37.48
C ALA A 781 -34.82 24.47 36.97
N ARG A 782 -33.89 23.72 37.55
CA ARG A 782 -32.47 23.70 37.13
C ARG A 782 -32.29 23.15 35.71
N LEU A 783 -32.95 22.04 35.37
CA LEU A 783 -32.82 21.45 34.03
C LEU A 783 -33.47 22.32 32.96
N GLN A 784 -34.55 23.05 33.29
CA GLN A 784 -35.11 24.07 32.40
C GLN A 784 -34.13 25.24 32.18
N ALA A 785 -33.46 25.71 33.24
CA ALA A 785 -32.39 26.70 33.08
C ALA A 785 -31.24 26.16 32.19
N ARG A 786 -30.78 24.92 32.41
CA ARG A 786 -29.74 24.26 31.59
C ARG A 786 -30.18 24.10 30.13
N LEU A 787 -31.46 23.81 29.87
CA LEU A 787 -32.04 23.75 28.52
C LEU A 787 -31.98 25.13 27.82
N GLU A 788 -32.40 26.19 28.50
CA GLU A 788 -32.36 27.54 27.94
C GLU A 788 -30.94 28.05 27.70
N ASP A 789 -30.04 27.83 28.67
CA ASP A 789 -28.63 28.15 28.54
C ASP A 789 -27.97 27.37 27.42
N GLY A 790 -28.23 26.06 27.33
CA GLY A 790 -27.70 25.22 26.28
C GLY A 790 -28.19 25.61 24.88
N ARG A 791 -29.46 26.04 24.74
CA ARG A 791 -29.98 26.57 23.48
C ARG A 791 -29.24 27.84 23.07
N ARG A 792 -29.07 28.78 24.01
CA ARG A 792 -28.29 30.02 23.76
C ARG A 792 -26.85 29.70 23.40
N TRP A 793 -26.25 28.74 24.10
CA TRP A 793 -24.89 28.25 23.88
C TRP A 793 -24.73 27.70 22.46
N LEU A 794 -25.53 26.70 22.09
CA LEU A 794 -25.44 26.06 20.78
C LEU A 794 -25.72 27.03 19.63
N ILE A 795 -26.68 27.96 19.78
CA ILE A 795 -26.95 29.01 18.78
C ILE A 795 -25.73 29.91 18.58
N ARG A 796 -25.02 30.26 19.66
CA ARG A 796 -23.78 31.04 19.58
C ARG A 796 -22.68 30.24 18.89
N GLU A 797 -22.49 28.97 19.24
CA GLU A 797 -21.52 28.09 18.59
C GLU A 797 -21.82 27.96 17.09
N THR A 798 -23.09 27.86 16.68
CA THR A 798 -23.49 27.87 15.27
C THR A 798 -23.03 29.14 14.55
N ARG A 799 -23.18 30.31 15.19
CA ARG A 799 -22.75 31.60 14.62
C ARG A 799 -21.25 31.82 14.59
N GLN A 800 -20.49 31.08 15.40
CA GLN A 800 -19.03 31.12 15.40
C GLN A 800 -18.43 30.08 14.45
N ALA A 801 -19.17 29.02 14.15
CA ALA A 801 -18.80 27.99 13.18
C ALA A 801 -19.14 28.37 11.73
N ALA A 802 -20.17 29.20 11.51
CA ALA A 802 -20.55 29.80 10.22
C ALA A 802 -19.82 31.12 9.99
#